data_AF-A0A0K8R0N5-F1
#
_entry.id   AF-A0A0K8R0N5-F1
#
_cell.length_a   1.000
_cell.length_b   1.000
_cell.length_c   1.000
_cell.angle_alpha   90.00
_cell.angle_beta   90.00
_cell.angle_gamma   90.00
#
_symmetry.space_group_name_H-M   'P 1'
#
loop_
_entity.id
_entity.type
_entity.pdbx_description
1 polymer ?
#
loop_
_entity_poly.entity_id
_entity_poly.type
_entity_poly.pdbx_seq_one_letter_code
_entity_poly.pdbx_strand_id
1 'polypeptide(L)'
;MADILATYGFIPWVRQGMASRIAEVDTLGNSAGVAEMRAKLSASLELTYVQLNDTSNNNNINKDLSVIGPGDIAGISSKAIVRTEPKKGVMNYEANSLPYVEFYDEDFIWRFTPAAASKNTARETRLRPWLALVVLKEDEFTFRKVTDGLSYISINPSSFDNAFHSEKDHWAFGHVHLNNKLESTAGDPLLNEIRSELTADPDSGVCRLLCPRKLAKTTGYHAFLIPAFETGRLAGLGLSIDGIKAQAPSWKKGAMPASDKRPYDFPVYHFWNFHTASHGDFESLAAALKPIIPDAESGKMPMDIQQPGFGLETPPEGTRIIGMEAALKSPAYEPDPWPTKGSTHAPDVQTVESLKHLLNLSADLVDRSLVIADDNPFFNTSLGDDPMLVPPVYGVWHALVEKVGDGSNPPWVEELNLDFRNRAAAGLGTQVIQKHQEDFMHRAWQQVDQVNEANKKIEAARLTRQVVRSMYKKHIVNGSKNKSLMITNAIQHLIRNSAGNATISNEFVRSRVPMAVRSPGFRKLIRPNTTLARIGNHVTTQKTVRILDRSKVIDNFNEEESDTRHLSAARLKRAPGAAITKLLAEQVMDTAITTYAAEPKNVAKDTLVELLDQKIIMDGNSWSKAVLIQAIQALNITPATHEQKTVEFAQAIKNNSFPLVKNADDQLIVEFPNAVFEEYFGAGVHSKNYKQVILKDETPLVASDLRPITTQLDALAYKAAYVSMNDTIQSLPHVAMAPKLAEPGDLAVHMLVKIDPATTIARKVLSTLKIWKGKQFVPVEELKPVMAYPEFDEATYSYLLEISKQFILPNIDKLPENSITLMANNQSFIEAFMAGLNHEMSRELLWREYPTDQRGSYFRQFWNIDDDIFPADADEEKDKELKLDIKKMHTWKKHLGEHNPRLKSANLVLVIRGELFKKYPNTMVYAQKAEYNAAEPWKPRKLKGEISETDTKFPVFEAFIAPDINLFGFDLEEEEARGVRIENPGESTAGKNPGWFMVLKERPGQIRFGLDDFTTPEGDTTVMPADKPDTWDDLAWEHLVADKDALDTYHLNFSKNITIKQPANQPVFNSNSAEIAAILYQSPVLFARHSAEMLPEK
;
A
#
# COMPACT_ATOMS: atom_id res chain seq x y z
N MET A 1 0.55 -18.81 11.21
CA MET A 1 -0.22 -20.08 11.18
C MET A 1 0.61 -21.13 10.45
N ALA A 2 1.70 -21.58 11.05
CA ALA A 2 2.36 -22.82 10.62
C ALA A 2 1.55 -23.97 11.25
N ASP A 3 0.36 -24.20 10.72
CA ASP A 3 -0.50 -25.28 11.19
C ASP A 3 0.19 -26.61 10.89
N ILE A 4 0.47 -27.33 11.98
CA ILE A 4 0.34 -28.78 12.15
C ILE A 4 0.89 -29.57 10.96
N LEU A 5 2.07 -30.21 11.16
CA LEU A 5 2.54 -31.30 10.30
C LEU A 5 1.34 -32.18 9.88
N ALA A 6 1.17 -32.44 8.58
CA ALA A 6 0.08 -33.27 8.09
C ALA A 6 0.04 -34.58 8.89
N THR A 7 -1.11 -34.87 9.50
CA THR A 7 -1.31 -36.05 10.35
C THR A 7 -2.41 -36.91 9.73
N TYR A 8 -2.11 -38.19 9.53
CA TYR A 8 -2.98 -39.11 8.80
C TYR A 8 -3.67 -40.10 9.74
N GLY A 9 -4.90 -40.48 9.39
CA GLY A 9 -5.67 -41.54 10.03
C GLY A 9 -5.68 -42.80 9.19
N PHE A 10 -5.40 -43.96 9.79
CA PHE A 10 -5.50 -45.27 9.13
C PHE A 10 -6.58 -46.13 9.78
N ILE A 11 -7.43 -46.74 8.96
CA ILE A 11 -8.53 -47.61 9.41
C ILE A 11 -8.41 -48.96 8.71
N PRO A 12 -8.58 -50.10 9.42
CA PRO A 12 -8.25 -51.40 8.85
C PRO A 12 -9.20 -51.83 7.72
N TRP A 13 -10.47 -51.45 7.81
CA TRP A 13 -11.48 -51.68 6.78
C TRP A 13 -12.70 -50.80 7.02
N VAL A 14 -13.42 -50.46 5.94
CA VAL A 14 -14.73 -49.82 6.01
C VAL A 14 -15.69 -50.61 5.11
N ARG A 15 -16.94 -50.74 5.54
CA ARG A 15 -18.00 -51.34 4.73
C ARG A 15 -19.34 -50.66 4.99
N GLN A 16 -20.05 -50.33 3.91
CA GLN A 16 -21.35 -49.69 3.98
C GLN A 16 -22.49 -50.63 3.53
N GLY A 17 -23.74 -50.25 3.86
CA GLY A 17 -24.94 -50.93 3.39
C GLY A 17 -25.14 -52.37 3.90
N MET A 18 -25.84 -53.19 3.11
CA MET A 18 -26.26 -54.55 3.49
C MET A 18 -25.08 -55.51 3.71
N ALA A 19 -23.96 -55.31 3.01
CA ALA A 19 -22.79 -56.18 3.13
C ALA A 19 -22.14 -56.12 4.54
N SER A 20 -22.44 -55.10 5.35
CA SER A 20 -22.04 -55.02 6.76
C SER A 20 -22.74 -56.04 7.67
N ARG A 21 -23.81 -56.68 7.19
CA ARG A 21 -24.64 -57.63 7.96
C ARG A 21 -24.41 -59.10 7.60
N ILE A 22 -23.37 -59.40 6.80
CA ILE A 22 -22.98 -60.79 6.51
C ILE A 22 -22.67 -61.52 7.81
N ALA A 23 -23.21 -62.73 7.99
CA ALA A 23 -23.06 -63.48 9.24
C ALA A 23 -21.78 -64.31 9.30
N GLU A 24 -21.33 -64.83 8.16
CA GLU A 24 -20.15 -65.70 8.10
C GLU A 24 -18.87 -64.89 8.29
N VAL A 25 -18.06 -65.25 9.28
CA VAL A 25 -16.79 -64.57 9.60
C VAL A 25 -15.69 -65.01 8.63
N ASP A 26 -14.79 -64.10 8.29
CA ASP A 26 -13.64 -64.37 7.41
C ASP A 26 -12.67 -65.35 8.08
N THR A 27 -12.38 -66.45 7.39
CA THR A 27 -11.45 -67.50 7.84
C THR A 27 -9.97 -67.11 7.64
N LEU A 28 -9.71 -65.93 7.05
CA LEU A 28 -8.38 -65.43 6.71
C LEU A 28 -7.58 -66.42 5.86
N GLY A 29 -8.24 -67.13 4.95
CA GLY A 29 -7.61 -68.11 4.06
C GLY A 29 -7.31 -69.48 4.69
N ASN A 30 -7.60 -69.69 5.97
CA ASN A 30 -7.37 -70.99 6.63
C ASN A 30 -8.35 -72.09 6.19
N SER A 31 -9.56 -71.71 5.78
CA SER A 31 -10.55 -72.61 5.18
C SER A 31 -11.40 -71.87 4.13
N ALA A 32 -12.12 -72.59 3.27
CA ALA A 32 -12.87 -71.99 2.17
C ALA A 32 -14.24 -71.40 2.58
N GLY A 33 -14.63 -71.50 3.86
CA GLY A 33 -15.96 -71.14 4.34
C GLY A 33 -17.03 -72.21 4.03
N VAL A 34 -18.27 -71.91 4.41
CA VAL A 34 -19.42 -72.82 4.30
C VAL A 34 -20.35 -72.41 3.15
N ALA A 35 -20.57 -71.10 2.95
CA ALA A 35 -21.45 -70.59 1.90
C ALA A 35 -20.91 -70.90 0.49
N GLU A 36 -21.80 -71.30 -0.41
CA GLU A 36 -21.49 -71.59 -1.81
C GLU A 36 -21.84 -70.39 -2.69
N MET A 37 -20.93 -70.07 -3.63
CA MET A 37 -20.99 -68.98 -4.61
C MET A 37 -21.06 -67.57 -4.01
N ARG A 38 -22.03 -67.30 -3.11
CA ARG A 38 -22.32 -65.99 -2.52
C ARG A 38 -22.45 -66.06 -1.00
N ALA A 39 -22.09 -64.97 -0.35
CA ALA A 39 -22.37 -64.79 1.07
C ALA A 39 -23.88 -64.70 1.32
N LYS A 40 -24.32 -65.27 2.45
CA LYS A 40 -25.73 -65.26 2.86
C LYS A 40 -25.97 -64.27 4.00
N LEU A 41 -27.18 -63.73 4.02
CA LEU A 41 -27.66 -62.78 5.01
C LEU A 41 -29.05 -63.22 5.47
N SER A 42 -29.26 -63.38 6.78
CA SER A 42 -30.56 -63.81 7.29
C SER A 42 -31.43 -62.58 7.59
N ALA A 43 -32.55 -62.47 6.89
CA ALA A 43 -33.58 -61.46 7.15
C ALA A 43 -34.73 -62.10 7.94
N SER A 44 -35.13 -61.46 9.05
CA SER A 44 -36.27 -61.84 9.88
C SER A 44 -37.39 -60.80 9.71
N LEU A 45 -38.61 -61.26 9.44
CA LEU A 45 -39.82 -60.45 9.44
C LEU A 45 -40.77 -60.96 10.54
N GLU A 46 -41.03 -60.14 11.53
CA GLU A 46 -42.04 -60.40 12.56
C GLU A 46 -43.41 -59.91 12.09
N LEU A 47 -44.37 -60.83 11.96
CA LEU A 47 -45.75 -60.54 11.61
C LEU A 47 -46.64 -60.70 12.83
N THR A 48 -47.24 -59.60 13.28
CA THR A 48 -48.24 -59.61 14.34
C THR A 48 -49.63 -59.71 13.75
N TYR A 49 -50.30 -60.83 13.96
CA TYR A 49 -51.70 -61.03 13.60
C TYR A 49 -52.57 -60.68 14.81
N VAL A 50 -53.37 -59.63 14.70
CA VAL A 50 -54.39 -59.29 15.70
C VAL A 50 -55.72 -59.91 15.24
N GLN A 51 -56.22 -60.88 15.99
CA GLN A 51 -57.53 -61.47 15.75
C GLN A 51 -58.66 -60.51 16.16
N LEU A 52 -59.88 -60.70 15.64
CA LEU A 52 -61.08 -59.88 15.93
C LEU A 52 -61.47 -59.80 17.42
N ASN A 53 -60.86 -60.62 18.27
CA ASN A 53 -61.02 -60.66 19.72
C ASN A 53 -59.86 -59.98 20.48
N ASP A 54 -59.05 -59.14 19.82
CA ASP A 54 -57.87 -58.45 20.36
C ASP A 54 -56.73 -59.36 20.87
N THR A 55 -56.69 -60.65 20.51
CA THR A 55 -55.48 -61.47 20.74
C THR A 55 -54.46 -61.30 19.61
N SER A 56 -53.22 -60.95 19.97
CA SER A 56 -52.09 -60.82 19.05
C SER A 56 -51.22 -62.09 19.05
N ASN A 57 -50.96 -62.65 17.87
CA ASN A 57 -49.96 -63.70 17.67
C ASN A 57 -48.81 -63.17 16.82
N ASN A 58 -47.57 -63.31 17.30
CA ASN A 58 -46.38 -62.94 16.55
C ASN A 58 -45.82 -64.18 15.84
N ASN A 59 -45.56 -64.05 14.54
CA ASN A 59 -44.96 -65.10 13.71
C ASN A 59 -43.70 -64.55 13.03
N ASN A 60 -42.56 -65.23 13.20
CA ASN A 60 -41.29 -64.82 12.60
C ASN A 60 -41.01 -65.61 11.33
N ILE A 61 -40.85 -64.90 10.21
CA ILE A 61 -40.43 -65.47 8.92
C ILE A 61 -38.95 -65.15 8.71
N ASN A 62 -38.10 -66.18 8.69
CA ASN A 62 -36.68 -66.06 8.39
C ASN A 62 -36.41 -66.44 6.93
N LYS A 63 -35.65 -65.62 6.20
CA LYS A 63 -35.22 -65.89 4.83
C LYS A 63 -33.75 -65.55 4.65
N ASP A 64 -32.99 -66.49 4.09
CA ASP A 64 -31.61 -66.24 3.68
C ASP A 64 -31.58 -65.55 2.31
N LEU A 65 -30.98 -64.37 2.27
CA LEU A 65 -30.75 -63.57 1.08
C LEU A 65 -29.30 -63.75 0.63
N SER A 66 -29.07 -63.86 -0.68
CA SER A 66 -27.72 -63.86 -1.24
C SER A 66 -27.29 -62.43 -1.55
N VAL A 67 -26.08 -62.05 -1.16
CA VAL A 67 -25.49 -60.74 -1.44
C VAL A 67 -24.54 -60.85 -2.64
N ILE A 68 -24.47 -59.79 -3.45
CA ILE A 68 -23.50 -59.68 -4.55
C ILE A 68 -22.09 -59.88 -4.01
N GLY A 69 -21.34 -60.81 -4.60
CA GLY A 69 -19.98 -61.17 -4.19
C GLY A 69 -18.97 -61.04 -5.33
N PRO A 70 -17.73 -61.50 -5.14
CA PRO A 70 -16.66 -61.36 -6.14
C PRO A 70 -16.98 -62.09 -7.45
N GLY A 71 -17.72 -63.20 -7.39
CA GLY A 71 -18.14 -63.97 -8.55
C GLY A 71 -19.21 -63.30 -9.43
N ASP A 72 -19.80 -62.20 -8.97
CA ASP A 72 -20.76 -61.41 -9.75
C ASP A 72 -20.10 -60.24 -10.50
N ILE A 73 -18.79 -60.02 -10.28
CA ILE A 73 -18.05 -58.88 -10.84
C ILE A 73 -17.20 -59.36 -12.01
N ALA A 74 -17.53 -58.87 -13.20
CA ALA A 74 -16.82 -59.19 -14.44
C ALA A 74 -15.72 -58.17 -14.80
N GLY A 75 -15.50 -57.12 -14.00
CA GLY A 75 -14.52 -56.07 -14.25
C GLY A 75 -14.79 -54.81 -13.42
N ILE A 76 -13.87 -53.85 -13.45
CA ILE A 76 -14.03 -52.55 -12.76
C ILE A 76 -13.89 -51.40 -13.74
N SER A 77 -14.47 -50.25 -13.39
CA SER A 77 -14.25 -49.00 -14.11
C SER A 77 -12.89 -48.40 -13.74
N SER A 78 -12.12 -47.97 -14.74
CA SER A 78 -10.86 -47.25 -14.48
C SER A 78 -11.07 -45.92 -13.76
N LYS A 79 -12.30 -45.37 -13.77
CA LYS A 79 -12.65 -44.14 -13.04
C LYS A 79 -12.72 -44.32 -11.52
N ALA A 80 -12.82 -45.57 -11.03
CA ALA A 80 -12.77 -45.85 -9.60
C ALA A 80 -11.36 -45.67 -9.02
N ILE A 81 -10.33 -45.71 -9.88
CA ILE A 81 -8.92 -45.58 -9.49
C ILE A 81 -8.55 -44.10 -9.49
N VAL A 82 -8.10 -43.61 -8.33
CA VAL A 82 -7.65 -42.22 -8.15
C VAL A 82 -6.17 -42.10 -8.53
N ARG A 83 -5.36 -43.03 -8.03
CA ARG A 83 -3.90 -43.00 -8.20
C ARG A 83 -3.34 -44.41 -8.29
N THR A 84 -2.26 -44.54 -9.07
CA THR A 84 -1.36 -45.69 -9.06
C THR A 84 0.03 -45.21 -8.69
N GLU A 85 0.66 -45.89 -7.75
CA GLU A 85 2.05 -45.68 -7.39
C GLU A 85 2.78 -47.02 -7.52
N PRO A 86 3.80 -47.14 -8.37
CA PRO A 86 4.41 -46.10 -9.21
C PRO A 86 3.45 -45.61 -10.29
N LYS A 87 3.62 -44.37 -10.74
CA LYS A 87 2.92 -43.91 -11.95
C LYS A 87 3.31 -44.76 -13.15
N LYS A 88 2.36 -44.98 -14.06
CA LYS A 88 2.58 -45.72 -15.31
C LYS A 88 3.76 -45.14 -16.11
N GLY A 89 4.73 -45.98 -16.43
CA GLY A 89 5.90 -45.64 -17.26
C GLY A 89 7.06 -44.99 -16.53
N VAL A 90 7.01 -44.87 -15.19
CA VAL A 90 8.15 -44.39 -14.40
C VAL A 90 9.32 -45.36 -14.57
N MET A 91 10.51 -44.82 -14.85
CA MET A 91 11.71 -45.63 -15.11
C MET A 91 12.65 -45.74 -13.90
N ASN A 92 12.43 -44.93 -12.87
CA ASN A 92 13.33 -44.77 -11.73
C ASN A 92 12.58 -44.87 -10.39
N TYR A 93 11.62 -45.81 -10.28
CA TYR A 93 10.93 -46.05 -9.02
C TYR A 93 11.89 -46.61 -7.96
N GLU A 94 11.56 -46.36 -6.71
CA GLU A 94 12.31 -46.80 -5.54
C GLU A 94 12.13 -48.28 -5.26
N ALA A 95 13.23 -49.00 -5.07
CA ALA A 95 13.18 -50.43 -4.79
C ALA A 95 12.78 -50.74 -3.33
N ASN A 96 12.91 -49.77 -2.42
CA ASN A 96 12.48 -49.84 -1.02
C ASN A 96 10.99 -49.53 -0.80
N SER A 97 10.36 -48.85 -1.76
CA SER A 97 8.94 -48.51 -1.71
C SER A 97 8.04 -49.65 -2.22
N LEU A 98 6.90 -49.83 -1.57
CA LEU A 98 5.84 -50.77 -1.94
C LEU A 98 4.89 -50.15 -2.98
N PRO A 99 4.63 -50.83 -4.11
CA PRO A 99 3.60 -50.39 -5.05
C PRO A 99 2.20 -50.43 -4.44
N TYR A 100 1.34 -49.48 -4.82
CA TYR A 100 -0.04 -49.41 -4.37
C TYR A 100 -0.99 -48.79 -5.39
N VAL A 101 -2.28 -49.03 -5.19
CA VAL A 101 -3.38 -48.41 -5.93
C VAL A 101 -4.40 -47.83 -4.97
N GLU A 102 -4.92 -46.65 -5.31
CA GLU A 102 -5.93 -45.93 -4.52
C GLU A 102 -7.26 -45.90 -5.26
N PHE A 103 -8.35 -46.07 -4.50
CA PHE A 103 -9.71 -45.95 -4.98
C PHE A 103 -10.45 -44.86 -4.21
N TYR A 104 -11.33 -44.17 -4.92
CA TYR A 104 -12.10 -43.04 -4.38
C TYR A 104 -13.03 -43.50 -3.25
N ASP A 105 -13.90 -44.48 -3.52
CA ASP A 105 -14.79 -45.02 -2.50
C ASP A 105 -14.01 -45.80 -1.42
N GLU A 106 -14.20 -45.46 -0.15
CA GLU A 106 -13.42 -45.97 0.98
C GLU A 106 -13.74 -47.45 1.30
N ASP A 107 -14.91 -47.93 0.92
CA ASP A 107 -15.31 -49.32 1.09
C ASP A 107 -15.01 -50.21 -0.13
N PHE A 108 -14.50 -49.65 -1.23
CA PHE A 108 -14.43 -50.32 -2.54
C PHE A 108 -13.76 -51.69 -2.48
N ILE A 109 -12.60 -51.79 -1.82
CA ILE A 109 -11.80 -53.02 -1.75
C ILE A 109 -12.38 -54.08 -0.79
N TRP A 110 -13.41 -53.77 0.00
CA TRP A 110 -14.14 -54.73 0.85
C TRP A 110 -15.63 -54.88 0.51
N ARG A 111 -16.15 -54.05 -0.39
CA ARG A 111 -17.57 -53.98 -0.79
C ARG A 111 -18.13 -55.34 -1.20
N PHE A 112 -17.33 -56.13 -1.91
CA PHE A 112 -17.71 -57.46 -2.39
C PHE A 112 -17.05 -58.61 -1.62
N THR A 113 -16.32 -58.36 -0.53
CA THR A 113 -15.72 -59.44 0.26
C THR A 113 -16.83 -60.30 0.89
N PRO A 114 -16.87 -61.63 0.66
CA PRO A 114 -18.00 -62.50 1.00
C PRO A 114 -18.00 -62.98 2.46
N ALA A 115 -17.51 -62.14 3.38
CA ALA A 115 -17.35 -62.46 4.78
C ALA A 115 -17.43 -61.20 5.66
N ALA A 116 -17.76 -61.38 6.94
CA ALA A 116 -17.62 -60.37 7.98
C ALA A 116 -16.22 -60.38 8.59
N ALA A 117 -15.80 -59.25 9.18
CA ALA A 117 -14.47 -59.14 9.78
C ALA A 117 -14.28 -60.14 10.92
N SER A 118 -13.13 -60.82 10.93
CA SER A 118 -12.67 -61.64 12.03
C SER A 118 -12.24 -60.74 13.20
N LYS A 119 -12.65 -61.11 14.42
CA LYS A 119 -12.37 -60.37 15.66
C LYS A 119 -11.81 -61.33 16.71
N ASN A 120 -10.51 -61.26 16.97
CA ASN A 120 -9.88 -62.00 18.06
C ASN A 120 -9.86 -61.17 19.35
N THR A 121 -9.53 -59.88 19.22
CA THR A 121 -9.58 -58.89 20.31
C THR A 121 -10.23 -57.60 19.78
N ALA A 122 -10.49 -56.62 20.66
CA ALA A 122 -11.00 -55.31 20.23
C ALA A 122 -10.02 -54.58 19.27
N ARG A 123 -8.72 -54.91 19.35
CA ARG A 123 -7.64 -54.31 18.55
C ARG A 123 -7.32 -55.13 17.28
N GLU A 124 -7.49 -56.45 17.33
CA GLU A 124 -7.28 -57.36 16.20
C GLU A 124 -8.56 -57.59 15.39
N THR A 125 -8.94 -56.62 14.57
CA THR A 125 -10.03 -56.76 13.60
C THR A 125 -9.46 -56.90 12.18
N ARG A 126 -9.81 -57.98 11.48
CA ARG A 126 -9.19 -58.34 10.18
C ARG A 126 -10.24 -58.72 9.15
N LEU A 127 -10.05 -58.27 7.91
CA LEU A 127 -10.94 -58.57 6.79
C LEU A 127 -10.15 -58.56 5.47
N ARG A 128 -10.22 -59.64 4.69
CA ARG A 128 -9.51 -59.69 3.40
C ARG A 128 -10.18 -58.78 2.36
N PRO A 129 -9.41 -57.95 1.64
CA PRO A 129 -9.90 -57.29 0.44
C PRO A 129 -10.36 -58.32 -0.61
N TRP A 130 -11.32 -57.96 -1.46
CA TRP A 130 -11.75 -58.82 -2.58
C TRP A 130 -10.87 -58.67 -3.82
N LEU A 131 -9.96 -57.69 -3.80
CA LEU A 131 -8.96 -57.41 -4.82
C LEU A 131 -7.54 -57.60 -4.27
N ALA A 132 -6.63 -58.06 -5.12
CA ALA A 132 -5.21 -58.13 -4.82
C ALA A 132 -4.40 -57.37 -5.86
N LEU A 133 -3.38 -56.66 -5.38
CA LEU A 133 -2.37 -56.02 -6.23
C LEU A 133 -1.13 -56.91 -6.29
N VAL A 134 -0.80 -57.37 -7.50
CA VAL A 134 0.31 -58.29 -7.74
C VAL A 134 1.28 -57.64 -8.70
N VAL A 135 2.55 -57.62 -8.33
CA VAL A 135 3.62 -57.00 -9.12
C VAL A 135 4.55 -58.10 -9.60
N LEU A 136 4.70 -58.24 -10.92
CA LEU A 136 5.44 -59.32 -11.57
C LEU A 136 6.57 -58.78 -12.45
N LYS A 137 7.68 -59.50 -12.50
CA LYS A 137 8.75 -59.26 -13.48
C LYS A 137 8.30 -59.70 -14.87
N GLU A 138 8.88 -59.14 -15.93
CA GLU A 138 8.52 -59.46 -17.32
C GLU A 138 8.66 -60.95 -17.68
N ASP A 139 9.54 -61.68 -17.01
CA ASP A 139 9.79 -63.12 -17.23
C ASP A 139 8.89 -64.05 -16.39
N GLU A 140 8.08 -63.51 -15.47
CA GLU A 140 7.24 -64.31 -14.56
C GLU A 140 5.83 -64.62 -15.13
N PHE A 141 5.39 -63.87 -16.14
CA PHE A 141 4.03 -63.98 -16.70
C PHE A 141 4.01 -63.91 -18.22
N THR A 142 2.90 -64.38 -18.79
CA THR A 142 2.53 -64.10 -20.18
C THR A 142 1.18 -63.40 -20.21
N PHE A 143 1.12 -62.20 -20.82
CA PHE A 143 -0.10 -61.42 -20.93
C PHE A 143 -0.90 -61.83 -22.16
N ARG A 144 -2.15 -62.26 -21.96
CA ARG A 144 -3.04 -62.69 -23.04
C ARG A 144 -4.22 -61.74 -23.16
N LYS A 145 -4.23 -60.96 -24.24
CA LYS A 145 -5.38 -60.16 -24.64
C LYS A 145 -6.41 -61.05 -25.31
N VAL A 146 -7.64 -60.99 -24.83
CA VAL A 146 -8.79 -61.68 -25.42
C VAL A 146 -9.72 -60.63 -26.03
N THR A 147 -10.27 -60.90 -27.22
CA THR A 147 -11.18 -59.97 -27.92
C THR A 147 -12.58 -59.99 -27.31
N ASP A 148 -13.06 -61.17 -26.88
CA ASP A 148 -14.31 -61.37 -26.14
C ASP A 148 -13.99 -61.78 -24.70
N GLY A 149 -13.99 -60.81 -23.78
CA GLY A 149 -13.77 -61.02 -22.34
C GLY A 149 -12.62 -60.20 -21.77
N LEU A 150 -12.34 -60.39 -20.48
CA LEU A 150 -11.20 -59.73 -19.83
C LEU A 150 -9.88 -60.33 -20.30
N SER A 151 -8.87 -59.46 -20.40
CA SER A 151 -7.48 -59.92 -20.53
C SER A 151 -7.06 -60.65 -19.25
N TYR A 152 -6.23 -61.67 -19.39
CA TYR A 152 -5.72 -62.44 -18.26
C TYR A 152 -4.21 -62.62 -18.36
N ILE A 153 -3.57 -62.83 -17.21
CA ILE A 153 -2.17 -63.23 -17.12
C ILE A 153 -2.09 -64.72 -16.85
N SER A 154 -1.15 -65.40 -17.52
CA SER A 154 -0.77 -66.77 -17.21
C SER A 154 0.60 -66.74 -16.53
N ILE A 155 0.66 -67.22 -15.28
CA ILE A 155 1.88 -67.19 -14.46
C ILE A 155 2.66 -68.49 -14.67
N ASN A 156 3.99 -68.38 -14.77
CA ASN A 156 4.84 -69.54 -14.92
C ASN A 156 4.79 -70.41 -13.65
N PRO A 157 4.53 -71.73 -13.73
CA PRO A 157 4.40 -72.59 -12.54
C PRO A 157 5.63 -72.57 -11.62
N SER A 158 6.83 -72.44 -12.20
CA SER A 158 8.09 -72.34 -11.46
C SER A 158 8.24 -71.04 -10.66
N SER A 159 7.54 -69.97 -11.08
CA SER A 159 7.62 -68.64 -10.47
C SER A 159 6.41 -68.33 -9.59
N PHE A 160 5.41 -69.23 -9.53
CA PHE A 160 4.13 -68.99 -8.86
C PHE A 160 4.28 -68.64 -7.37
N ASP A 161 5.09 -69.40 -6.63
CA ASP A 161 5.32 -69.15 -5.20
C ASP A 161 6.14 -67.87 -4.94
N ASN A 162 6.90 -67.41 -5.94
CA ASN A 162 7.66 -66.15 -5.90
C ASN A 162 6.82 -64.96 -6.38
N ALA A 163 5.71 -65.20 -7.07
CA ALA A 163 4.84 -64.17 -7.66
C ALA A 163 3.80 -63.64 -6.67
N PHE A 164 3.39 -64.45 -5.69
CA PHE A 164 2.32 -64.11 -4.74
C PHE A 164 2.77 -64.14 -3.28
N HIS A 165 2.15 -63.26 -2.47
CA HIS A 165 2.17 -63.37 -1.02
C HIS A 165 1.27 -64.51 -0.52
N SER A 166 1.41 -64.86 0.76
CA SER A 166 0.53 -65.84 1.41
C SER A 166 -0.92 -65.37 1.39
N GLU A 167 -1.84 -66.24 0.99
CA GLU A 167 -3.28 -65.96 1.00
C GLU A 167 -3.81 -65.64 2.41
N LYS A 168 -3.08 -66.10 3.44
CA LYS A 168 -3.41 -65.88 4.85
C LYS A 168 -3.05 -64.50 5.35
N ASP A 169 -2.14 -63.81 4.67
CA ASP A 169 -1.63 -62.49 5.06
C ASP A 169 -2.30 -61.36 4.27
N HIS A 170 -3.15 -61.70 3.29
CA HIS A 170 -3.76 -60.72 2.38
C HIS A 170 -4.61 -59.64 3.08
N TRP A 171 -5.12 -59.92 4.28
CA TRP A 171 -5.88 -58.96 5.09
C TRP A 171 -5.07 -57.72 5.46
N ALA A 172 -3.74 -57.80 5.51
CA ALA A 172 -2.88 -56.71 5.97
C ALA A 172 -2.66 -55.60 4.93
N PHE A 173 -2.87 -55.90 3.65
CA PHE A 173 -2.43 -55.02 2.55
C PHE A 173 -3.53 -54.11 2.00
N GLY A 174 -4.68 -54.04 2.67
CA GLY A 174 -5.74 -53.06 2.39
C GLY A 174 -6.02 -52.22 3.63
N HIS A 175 -6.11 -50.90 3.46
CA HIS A 175 -6.51 -49.97 4.52
C HIS A 175 -7.29 -48.78 3.95
N VAL A 176 -8.07 -48.12 4.80
CA VAL A 176 -8.65 -46.80 4.50
C VAL A 176 -7.73 -45.74 5.08
N HIS A 177 -7.52 -44.69 4.29
CA HIS A 177 -6.70 -43.55 4.59
C HIS A 177 -7.60 -42.32 4.74
N LEU A 178 -7.42 -41.58 5.82
CA LEU A 178 -8.04 -40.27 6.05
C LEU A 178 -6.94 -39.21 6.18
N ASN A 179 -7.20 -38.04 5.61
CA ASN A 179 -6.25 -36.92 5.58
C ASN A 179 -6.06 -36.23 6.94
N ASN A 180 -6.94 -36.51 7.91
CA ASN A 180 -6.86 -35.95 9.26
C ASN A 180 -6.54 -37.04 10.31
N LYS A 181 -6.00 -36.58 11.44
CA LYS A 181 -5.75 -37.43 12.61
C LYS A 181 -7.07 -37.86 13.25
N LEU A 182 -7.18 -39.15 13.53
CA LEU A 182 -8.26 -39.72 14.34
C LEU A 182 -7.92 -39.65 15.84
N GLU A 183 -8.84 -39.17 16.65
CA GLU A 183 -8.71 -39.17 18.12
C GLU A 183 -9.17 -40.50 18.74
N SER A 184 -10.23 -41.10 18.18
CA SER A 184 -10.77 -42.36 18.64
C SER A 184 -10.04 -43.54 18.00
N THR A 185 -9.77 -44.61 18.75
CA THR A 185 -9.04 -45.79 18.23
C THR A 185 -9.92 -47.02 18.01
N ALA A 186 -11.13 -47.07 18.59
CA ALA A 186 -12.07 -48.20 18.42
C ALA A 186 -13.51 -47.83 18.79
N GLY A 187 -14.46 -48.67 18.35
CA GLY A 187 -15.86 -48.65 18.79
C GLY A 187 -16.75 -47.60 18.11
N ASP A 188 -17.89 -47.30 18.74
CA ASP A 188 -18.87 -46.32 18.23
C ASP A 188 -18.33 -44.88 18.13
N PRO A 189 -17.45 -44.39 19.02
CA PRO A 189 -16.84 -43.06 18.86
C PRO A 189 -16.09 -42.90 17.55
N LEU A 190 -15.25 -43.88 17.19
CA LEU A 190 -14.52 -43.91 15.92
C LEU A 190 -15.47 -43.90 14.72
N LEU A 191 -16.55 -44.69 14.76
CA LEU A 191 -17.53 -44.71 13.68
C LEU A 191 -18.27 -43.37 13.51
N ASN A 192 -18.55 -42.67 14.60
CA ASN A 192 -19.20 -41.36 14.55
C ASN A 192 -18.24 -40.29 14.03
N GLU A 193 -16.97 -40.34 14.43
CA GLU A 193 -15.90 -39.46 13.96
C GLU A 193 -15.72 -39.58 12.44
N ILE A 194 -15.53 -40.80 11.93
CA ILE A 194 -15.39 -41.08 10.49
C ILE A 194 -16.61 -40.59 9.72
N ARG A 195 -17.83 -40.87 10.22
CA ARG A 195 -19.05 -40.40 9.55
C ARG A 195 -19.14 -38.89 9.51
N SER A 196 -18.76 -38.22 10.58
CA SER A 196 -18.77 -36.76 10.64
C SER A 196 -17.78 -36.16 9.64
N GLU A 197 -16.57 -36.73 9.56
CA GLU A 197 -15.51 -36.28 8.64
C GLU A 197 -15.92 -36.47 7.17
N LEU A 198 -16.31 -37.69 6.78
CA LEU A 198 -16.73 -37.98 5.40
C LEU A 198 -18.01 -37.25 4.98
N THR A 199 -18.89 -36.88 5.93
CA THR A 199 -20.07 -36.05 5.62
C THR A 199 -19.70 -34.58 5.43
N ALA A 200 -18.67 -34.10 6.12
CA ALA A 200 -18.18 -32.73 6.00
C ALA A 200 -17.36 -32.54 4.71
N ASP A 201 -16.48 -33.50 4.40
CA ASP A 201 -15.68 -33.53 3.19
C ASP A 201 -15.54 -34.97 2.67
N PRO A 202 -16.28 -35.35 1.61
CA PRO A 202 -16.16 -36.67 1.00
C PRO A 202 -14.78 -36.96 0.39
N ASP A 203 -14.00 -35.92 0.05
CA ASP A 203 -12.68 -36.09 -0.56
C ASP A 203 -11.57 -36.32 0.49
N SER A 204 -11.93 -36.35 1.78
CA SER A 204 -11.00 -36.58 2.89
C SER A 204 -10.54 -38.03 3.03
N GLY A 205 -11.26 -38.99 2.43
CA GLY A 205 -11.02 -40.42 2.58
C GLY A 205 -10.85 -41.18 1.27
N VAL A 206 -9.93 -42.14 1.28
CA VAL A 206 -9.71 -43.09 0.17
C VAL A 206 -9.37 -44.47 0.71
N CYS A 207 -9.57 -45.53 -0.09
CA CYS A 207 -9.00 -46.85 0.25
C CYS A 207 -7.78 -47.16 -0.61
N ARG A 208 -6.77 -47.78 0.01
CA ARG A 208 -5.49 -48.10 -0.61
C ARG A 208 -5.21 -49.59 -0.51
N LEU A 209 -4.76 -50.17 -1.62
CA LEU A 209 -4.35 -51.56 -1.73
C LEU A 209 -2.86 -51.62 -2.07
N LEU A 210 -2.06 -52.20 -1.17
CA LEU A 210 -0.61 -52.34 -1.29
C LEU A 210 -0.24 -53.70 -1.91
N CYS A 211 0.87 -53.74 -2.65
CA CYS A 211 1.55 -54.98 -3.00
C CYS A 211 2.67 -55.23 -1.98
N PRO A 212 2.72 -56.39 -1.31
CA PRO A 212 3.71 -56.66 -0.26
C PRO A 212 5.08 -57.10 -0.77
N ARG A 213 5.33 -56.99 -2.07
CA ARG A 213 6.56 -57.48 -2.71
C ARG A 213 7.69 -56.47 -2.55
N LYS A 214 8.86 -56.92 -2.06
CA LYS A 214 10.12 -56.16 -2.15
C LYS A 214 10.58 -56.15 -3.61
N LEU A 215 10.85 -54.95 -4.13
CA LEU A 215 11.28 -54.77 -5.50
C LEU A 215 12.81 -54.95 -5.60
N ALA A 216 13.25 -55.60 -6.67
CA ALA A 216 14.66 -55.67 -7.04
C ALA A 216 15.07 -54.35 -7.72
N LYS A 217 16.32 -53.95 -7.55
CA LYS A 217 16.90 -52.76 -8.21
C LYS A 217 17.03 -53.00 -9.72
N THR A 218 16.99 -51.92 -10.52
CA THR A 218 17.19 -51.96 -11.99
C THR A 218 16.36 -53.03 -12.72
N THR A 219 15.09 -53.18 -12.35
CA THR A 219 14.21 -54.26 -12.84
C THR A 219 12.90 -53.71 -13.37
N GLY A 220 12.42 -54.26 -14.50
CA GLY A 220 11.13 -53.94 -15.10
C GLY A 220 10.00 -54.75 -14.47
N TYR A 221 8.93 -54.06 -14.10
CA TYR A 221 7.79 -54.63 -13.39
C TYR A 221 6.46 -54.26 -14.04
N HIS A 222 5.50 -55.17 -13.91
CA HIS A 222 4.10 -54.95 -14.24
C HIS A 222 3.23 -55.20 -13.02
N ALA A 223 2.41 -54.20 -12.67
CA ALA A 223 1.42 -54.30 -11.61
C ALA A 223 0.07 -54.72 -12.21
N PHE A 224 -0.55 -55.73 -11.61
CA PHE A 224 -1.83 -56.30 -12.00
C PHE A 224 -2.81 -56.26 -10.83
N LEU A 225 -3.98 -55.70 -11.07
CA LEU A 225 -5.11 -55.75 -10.16
C LEU A 225 -6.01 -56.93 -10.53
N ILE A 226 -6.13 -57.90 -9.62
CA ILE A 226 -6.81 -59.17 -9.84
C ILE A 226 -7.84 -59.46 -8.72
N PRO A 227 -8.85 -60.32 -8.93
CA PRO A 227 -9.73 -60.77 -7.86
C PRO A 227 -8.99 -61.69 -6.87
N ALA A 228 -9.19 -61.47 -5.57
CA ALA A 228 -8.54 -62.24 -4.51
C ALA A 228 -9.24 -63.58 -4.18
N PHE A 229 -10.52 -63.71 -4.52
CA PHE A 229 -11.34 -64.90 -4.26
C PHE A 229 -11.54 -65.74 -5.53
N GLU A 230 -11.60 -67.06 -5.36
CA GLU A 230 -11.69 -68.03 -6.47
C GLU A 230 -12.96 -67.85 -7.30
N THR A 231 -14.08 -67.53 -6.66
CA THR A 231 -15.34 -67.20 -7.36
C THR A 231 -15.15 -66.04 -8.33
N GLY A 232 -14.39 -65.01 -7.95
CA GLY A 232 -14.06 -63.88 -8.82
C GLY A 232 -13.07 -64.26 -9.93
N ARG A 233 -12.06 -65.08 -9.63
CA ARG A 233 -11.09 -65.57 -10.63
C ARG A 233 -11.79 -66.34 -11.75
N LEU A 234 -12.66 -67.30 -11.39
CA LEU A 234 -13.40 -68.10 -12.36
C LEU A 234 -14.40 -67.27 -13.15
N ALA A 235 -15.15 -66.37 -12.49
CA ALA A 235 -16.09 -65.47 -13.15
C ALA A 235 -15.40 -64.56 -14.19
N GLY A 236 -14.27 -63.94 -13.82
CA GLY A 236 -13.51 -63.09 -14.74
C GLY A 236 -12.87 -63.84 -15.92
N LEU A 237 -12.65 -65.15 -15.79
CA LEU A 237 -12.20 -66.03 -16.88
C LEU A 237 -13.36 -66.60 -17.72
N GLY A 238 -14.62 -66.30 -17.38
CA GLY A 238 -15.81 -66.84 -18.06
C GLY A 238 -16.08 -68.32 -17.76
N LEU A 239 -15.61 -68.84 -16.61
CA LEU A 239 -15.80 -70.22 -16.16
C LEU A 239 -16.93 -70.32 -15.13
N SER A 240 -17.58 -71.49 -15.02
CA SER A 240 -18.64 -71.74 -14.01
C SER A 240 -18.07 -71.73 -12.58
N ILE A 241 -18.79 -71.05 -11.69
CA ILE A 241 -18.52 -70.92 -10.25
C ILE A 241 -19.28 -71.95 -9.40
N ASP A 242 -19.98 -72.90 -10.01
CA ASP A 242 -20.85 -73.84 -9.31
C ASP A 242 -20.07 -74.73 -8.33
N GLY A 243 -20.56 -74.85 -7.10
CA GLY A 243 -19.94 -75.67 -6.05
C GLY A 243 -18.69 -75.06 -5.38
N ILE A 244 -18.25 -73.87 -5.82
CA ILE A 244 -17.13 -73.17 -5.20
C ILE A 244 -17.60 -72.44 -3.95
N LYS A 245 -16.87 -72.61 -2.85
CA LYS A 245 -17.14 -71.88 -1.60
C LYS A 245 -16.76 -70.41 -1.73
N ALA A 246 -17.59 -69.53 -1.18
CA ALA A 246 -17.49 -68.09 -1.39
C ALA A 246 -16.17 -67.50 -0.87
N GLN A 247 -15.61 -68.02 0.24
CA GLN A 247 -14.37 -67.51 0.83
C GLN A 247 -13.09 -68.21 0.32
N ALA A 248 -13.20 -69.11 -0.68
CA ALA A 248 -12.04 -69.78 -1.27
C ALA A 248 -11.08 -68.75 -1.89
N PRO A 249 -9.77 -68.78 -1.54
CA PRO A 249 -8.80 -67.85 -2.12
C PRO A 249 -8.47 -68.23 -3.56
N SER A 250 -8.17 -67.23 -4.39
CA SER A 250 -7.83 -67.40 -5.81
C SER A 250 -6.42 -67.96 -6.05
N TRP A 251 -5.53 -67.79 -5.08
CA TRP A 251 -4.21 -68.43 -5.06
C TRP A 251 -3.97 -69.04 -3.68
N LYS A 252 -3.02 -69.97 -3.61
CA LYS A 252 -2.57 -70.58 -2.35
C LYS A 252 -1.07 -70.81 -2.43
N LYS A 253 -0.29 -70.28 -1.49
CA LYS A 253 1.17 -70.43 -1.55
C LYS A 253 1.58 -71.88 -1.21
N GLY A 254 2.44 -72.47 -2.03
CA GLY A 254 2.91 -73.87 -1.89
C GLY A 254 1.87 -74.94 -2.27
N ALA A 255 0.75 -74.57 -2.89
CA ALA A 255 -0.28 -75.51 -3.35
C ALA A 255 -1.03 -74.96 -4.58
N MET A 256 -1.70 -75.83 -5.34
CA MET A 256 -2.58 -75.35 -6.41
C MET A 256 -3.83 -74.64 -5.83
N PRO A 257 -4.41 -73.66 -6.56
CA PRO A 257 -5.69 -73.05 -6.23
C PRO A 257 -6.83 -74.06 -6.08
N ALA A 258 -7.95 -73.62 -5.49
CA ALA A 258 -9.07 -74.51 -5.16
C ALA A 258 -9.72 -75.20 -6.38
N SER A 259 -9.68 -74.58 -7.57
CA SER A 259 -10.08 -75.23 -8.82
C SER A 259 -8.87 -75.69 -9.64
N ASP A 260 -8.98 -76.88 -10.22
CA ASP A 260 -8.06 -77.42 -11.22
C ASP A 260 -8.22 -76.76 -12.60
N LYS A 261 -9.26 -75.93 -12.80
CA LYS A 261 -9.53 -75.24 -14.06
C LYS A 261 -8.63 -74.03 -14.20
N ARG A 262 -7.68 -74.12 -15.15
CA ARG A 262 -6.74 -73.05 -15.53
C ARG A 262 -6.09 -72.40 -14.29
N PRO A 263 -5.38 -73.18 -13.46
CA PRO A 263 -4.97 -72.78 -12.11
C PRO A 263 -3.98 -71.61 -12.08
N TYR A 264 -3.25 -71.38 -13.18
CA TYR A 264 -2.24 -70.31 -13.27
C TYR A 264 -2.73 -69.08 -14.04
N ASP A 265 -4.00 -69.05 -14.44
CA ASP A 265 -4.59 -67.95 -15.19
C ASP A 265 -5.40 -67.04 -14.26
N PHE A 266 -5.15 -65.72 -14.35
CA PHE A 266 -5.81 -64.72 -13.52
C PHE A 266 -6.35 -63.56 -14.39
N PRO A 267 -7.64 -63.20 -14.25
CA PRO A 267 -8.21 -62.09 -14.99
C PRO A 267 -7.66 -60.75 -14.45
N VAL A 268 -7.42 -59.81 -15.35
CA VAL A 268 -6.83 -58.51 -15.04
C VAL A 268 -7.89 -57.43 -15.14
N TYR A 269 -8.18 -56.77 -14.03
CA TYR A 269 -9.11 -55.63 -13.98
C TYR A 269 -8.43 -54.31 -14.32
N HIS A 270 -7.16 -54.15 -13.94
CA HIS A 270 -6.33 -53.00 -14.27
C HIS A 270 -4.86 -53.40 -14.26
N PHE A 271 -4.03 -52.74 -15.09
CA PHE A 271 -2.59 -52.97 -15.07
C PHE A 271 -1.81 -51.74 -15.56
N TRP A 272 -0.56 -51.65 -15.10
CA TRP A 272 0.43 -50.67 -15.56
C TRP A 272 1.83 -51.23 -15.40
N ASN A 273 2.81 -50.57 -16.03
CA ASN A 273 4.22 -50.96 -16.01
C ASN A 273 5.09 -49.84 -15.42
N PHE A 274 6.22 -50.22 -14.83
CA PHE A 274 7.23 -49.31 -14.29
C PHE A 274 8.59 -50.03 -14.21
N HIS A 275 9.65 -49.27 -13.93
CA HIS A 275 11.01 -49.78 -13.75
C HIS A 275 11.63 -49.18 -12.49
N THR A 276 12.44 -49.95 -11.78
CA THR A 276 13.17 -49.51 -10.58
C THR A 276 14.59 -49.02 -10.93
N ALA A 277 15.17 -48.12 -10.12
CA ALA A 277 16.56 -47.66 -10.28
C ALA A 277 17.52 -48.27 -9.23
N SER A 278 18.83 -48.06 -9.40
CA SER A 278 19.89 -48.50 -8.47
C SER A 278 19.98 -47.61 -7.22
N HIS A 279 19.89 -46.29 -7.40
CA HIS A 279 19.82 -45.27 -6.37
C HIS A 279 18.65 -44.35 -6.70
N GLY A 280 17.89 -43.93 -5.69
CA GLY A 280 16.82 -42.99 -5.98
C GLY A 280 15.83 -42.68 -4.88
N ASP A 281 15.92 -43.22 -3.67
CA ASP A 281 15.15 -42.62 -2.59
C ASP A 281 15.74 -41.26 -2.22
N PHE A 282 14.91 -40.44 -1.55
CA PHE A 282 15.28 -39.09 -1.17
C PHE A 282 16.51 -39.11 -0.26
N GLU A 283 16.55 -40.03 0.70
CA GLU A 283 17.64 -40.14 1.66
C GLU A 283 18.98 -40.46 0.98
N SER A 284 19.05 -41.45 0.08
CA SER A 284 20.32 -41.75 -0.61
C SER A 284 20.79 -40.58 -1.47
N LEU A 285 19.87 -39.89 -2.16
CA LEU A 285 20.23 -38.74 -3.00
C LEU A 285 20.67 -37.54 -2.17
N ALA A 286 20.03 -37.29 -1.03
CA ALA A 286 20.41 -36.22 -0.11
C ALA A 286 21.74 -36.55 0.59
N ALA A 287 21.93 -37.79 1.04
CA ALA A 287 23.17 -38.26 1.65
C ALA A 287 24.36 -38.29 0.68
N ALA A 288 24.11 -38.47 -0.62
CA ALA A 288 25.13 -38.39 -1.66
C ALA A 288 25.70 -36.97 -1.83
N LEU A 289 24.99 -35.92 -1.39
CA LEU A 289 25.45 -34.55 -1.46
C LEU A 289 26.63 -34.33 -0.51
N LYS A 290 27.81 -34.09 -1.09
CA LYS A 290 29.04 -33.81 -0.33
C LYS A 290 29.22 -32.31 -0.13
N PRO A 291 29.47 -31.84 1.11
CA PRO A 291 29.79 -30.44 1.35
C PRO A 291 31.13 -30.09 0.71
N ILE A 292 31.19 -28.95 0.02
CA ILE A 292 32.42 -28.43 -0.60
C ILE A 292 32.61 -27.00 -0.14
N ILE A 293 33.83 -26.67 0.27
CA ILE A 293 34.25 -25.30 0.52
C ILE A 293 34.79 -24.75 -0.81
N PRO A 294 34.19 -23.68 -1.37
CA PRO A 294 34.62 -23.13 -2.64
C PRO A 294 35.98 -22.45 -2.46
N ASP A 295 36.90 -22.69 -3.40
CA ASP A 295 38.22 -22.04 -3.40
C ASP A 295 38.07 -20.50 -3.44
N ALA A 296 39.04 -19.76 -2.90
CA ALA A 296 39.01 -18.29 -2.91
C ALA A 296 38.98 -17.72 -4.33
N GLU A 297 39.62 -18.42 -5.27
CA GLU A 297 39.62 -18.11 -6.70
C GLU A 297 38.34 -18.59 -7.42
N SER A 298 37.49 -19.38 -6.75
CA SER A 298 36.16 -19.77 -7.25
C SER A 298 35.20 -18.59 -7.16
N GLY A 299 35.20 -17.78 -8.22
CA GLY A 299 34.47 -16.52 -8.28
C GLY A 299 35.06 -15.52 -9.27
N LYS A 300 36.29 -15.78 -9.77
CA LYS A 300 36.98 -14.96 -10.77
C LYS A 300 36.99 -15.64 -12.13
N MET A 301 36.80 -14.85 -13.18
CA MET A 301 37.10 -15.22 -14.56
C MET A 301 38.25 -14.35 -15.06
N PRO A 302 39.31 -14.92 -15.66
CA PRO A 302 40.42 -14.12 -16.16
C PRO A 302 39.93 -13.23 -17.31
N MET A 303 40.01 -11.91 -17.13
CA MET A 303 39.72 -10.91 -18.14
C MET A 303 41.02 -10.25 -18.60
N ASP A 304 41.33 -10.40 -19.87
CA ASP A 304 42.46 -9.73 -20.52
C ASP A 304 42.11 -8.25 -20.76
N ILE A 305 42.94 -7.35 -20.22
CA ILE A 305 42.78 -5.91 -20.37
C ILE A 305 43.93 -5.28 -21.16
N GLN A 306 44.77 -6.07 -21.84
CA GLN A 306 45.93 -5.54 -22.56
C GLN A 306 45.55 -4.65 -23.75
N GLN A 307 44.44 -4.99 -24.41
CA GLN A 307 43.90 -4.27 -25.58
C GLN A 307 42.39 -4.05 -25.44
N PRO A 308 41.94 -3.15 -24.54
CA PRO A 308 40.52 -2.91 -24.31
C PRO A 308 39.83 -2.18 -25.47
N GLY A 309 40.58 -1.78 -26.51
CA GLY A 309 40.07 -1.13 -27.71
C GLY A 309 40.13 0.40 -27.64
N PHE A 310 39.63 1.07 -28.69
CA PHE A 310 39.62 2.54 -28.82
C PHE A 310 41.00 3.22 -28.65
N GLY A 311 42.08 2.52 -29.00
CA GLY A 311 43.46 3.04 -28.90
C GLY A 311 44.02 3.08 -27.47
N LEU A 312 43.30 2.56 -26.48
CA LEU A 312 43.82 2.36 -25.14
C LEU A 312 44.81 1.18 -25.15
N GLU A 313 46.04 1.42 -24.69
CA GLU A 313 47.04 0.38 -24.44
C GLU A 313 47.42 0.41 -22.97
N THR A 314 47.33 -0.73 -22.28
CA THR A 314 47.84 -0.82 -20.91
C THR A 314 49.36 -0.78 -20.94
N PRO A 315 50.02 -0.04 -20.03
CA PRO A 315 51.48 -0.02 -19.94
C PRO A 315 52.05 -1.44 -19.78
N PRO A 316 53.22 -1.76 -20.36
CA PRO A 316 53.82 -3.11 -20.29
C PRO A 316 54.05 -3.65 -18.88
N GLU A 317 54.23 -2.77 -17.90
CA GLU A 317 54.43 -3.03 -16.46
C GLU A 317 53.12 -2.95 -15.64
N GLY A 318 51.98 -2.66 -16.27
CA GLY A 318 50.67 -2.63 -15.62
C GLY A 318 50.00 -4.01 -15.51
N THR A 319 48.85 -4.03 -14.85
CA THR A 319 48.02 -5.25 -14.72
C THR A 319 47.52 -5.68 -16.10
N ARG A 320 47.80 -6.93 -16.49
CA ARG A 320 47.45 -7.48 -17.82
C ARG A 320 46.14 -8.27 -17.81
N ILE A 321 45.92 -9.02 -16.73
CA ILE A 321 44.75 -9.87 -16.53
C ILE A 321 44.17 -9.48 -15.17
N ILE A 322 42.86 -9.27 -15.12
CA ILE A 322 42.12 -9.01 -13.88
C ILE A 322 40.97 -10.01 -13.76
N GLY A 323 40.66 -10.47 -12.56
CA GLY A 323 39.52 -11.34 -12.28
C GLY A 323 38.20 -10.59 -12.43
N MET A 324 37.45 -10.87 -13.49
CA MET A 324 36.06 -10.46 -13.62
C MET A 324 35.20 -11.22 -12.62
N GLU A 325 34.40 -10.47 -11.87
CA GLU A 325 33.48 -11.02 -10.88
C GLU A 325 32.18 -11.51 -11.55
N ALA A 326 31.43 -12.34 -10.85
CA ALA A 326 30.11 -12.83 -11.26
C ALA A 326 29.05 -12.51 -10.20
N ALA A 327 27.80 -12.91 -10.45
CA ALA A 327 26.69 -12.70 -9.53
C ALA A 327 26.88 -13.41 -8.18
N LEU A 328 27.58 -14.57 -8.16
CA LEU A 328 27.97 -15.27 -6.95
C LEU A 328 29.49 -15.23 -6.75
N LYS A 329 29.92 -15.13 -5.50
CA LYS A 329 31.33 -15.16 -5.10
C LYS A 329 31.56 -16.11 -3.92
N SER A 330 32.76 -16.66 -3.80
CA SER A 330 33.16 -17.42 -2.61
C SER A 330 33.11 -16.52 -1.35
N PRO A 331 32.78 -17.04 -0.16
CA PRO A 331 32.88 -16.27 1.09
C PRO A 331 34.31 -15.80 1.38
N ALA A 332 35.33 -16.58 0.98
CA ALA A 332 36.74 -16.20 1.08
C ALA A 332 37.23 -15.32 -0.09
N TYR A 333 36.32 -14.72 -0.86
CA TYR A 333 36.67 -13.95 -2.05
C TYR A 333 37.36 -12.62 -1.71
N GLU A 334 38.57 -12.45 -2.26
CA GLU A 334 39.28 -11.18 -2.27
C GLU A 334 39.30 -10.58 -3.69
N PRO A 335 38.74 -9.36 -3.90
CA PRO A 335 38.81 -8.69 -5.19
C PRO A 335 40.26 -8.39 -5.58
N ASP A 336 40.59 -8.58 -6.85
CA ASP A 336 41.91 -8.17 -7.35
C ASP A 336 42.10 -6.65 -7.18
N PRO A 337 43.30 -6.21 -6.78
CA PRO A 337 43.57 -4.80 -6.52
C PRO A 337 43.45 -3.98 -7.81
N TRP A 338 42.68 -2.89 -7.76
CA TRP A 338 42.53 -1.93 -8.86
C TRP A 338 42.56 -0.50 -8.29
N PRO A 339 43.04 0.53 -9.03
CA PRO A 339 43.21 1.88 -8.49
C PRO A 339 41.97 2.51 -7.86
N THR A 340 40.77 2.15 -8.33
CA THR A 340 39.50 2.62 -7.75
C THR A 340 39.23 2.09 -6.34
N LYS A 341 39.84 0.97 -5.94
CA LYS A 341 39.66 0.30 -4.63
C LYS A 341 40.94 0.26 -3.78
N GLY A 342 41.92 1.13 -4.07
CA GLY A 342 43.10 1.34 -3.20
C GLY A 342 44.44 0.77 -3.69
N SER A 343 44.60 0.44 -4.98
CA SER A 343 45.92 0.13 -5.55
C SER A 343 46.77 1.39 -5.79
N THR A 344 48.07 1.31 -5.45
CA THR A 344 49.11 2.35 -5.59
C THR A 344 50.09 2.09 -6.74
N HIS A 345 49.77 1.20 -7.69
CA HIS A 345 50.59 1.00 -8.88
C HIS A 345 50.43 2.15 -9.89
N ALA A 346 51.49 2.92 -10.09
CA ALA A 346 51.50 4.09 -10.98
C ALA A 346 51.04 3.80 -12.44
N PRO A 347 51.37 2.66 -13.07
CA PRO A 347 50.91 2.35 -14.43
C PRO A 347 49.39 2.13 -14.53
N ASP A 348 48.76 1.53 -13.52
CA ASP A 348 47.33 1.27 -13.52
C ASP A 348 46.54 2.58 -13.31
N VAL A 349 47.06 3.52 -12.51
CA VAL A 349 46.49 4.87 -12.35
C VAL A 349 46.48 5.62 -13.68
N GLN A 350 47.57 5.53 -14.46
CA GLN A 350 47.65 6.14 -15.79
C GLN A 350 46.62 5.54 -16.76
N THR A 351 46.36 4.23 -16.65
CA THR A 351 45.34 3.54 -17.45
C THR A 351 43.93 4.07 -17.11
N VAL A 352 43.62 4.23 -15.82
CA VAL A 352 42.34 4.78 -15.37
C VAL A 352 42.15 6.24 -15.80
N GLU A 353 43.18 7.08 -15.73
CA GLU A 353 43.11 8.46 -16.23
C GLU A 353 42.91 8.50 -17.75
N SER A 354 43.57 7.63 -18.50
CA SER A 354 43.38 7.51 -19.95
C SER A 354 41.95 7.09 -20.30
N LEU A 355 41.38 6.14 -19.54
CA LEU A 355 39.98 5.73 -19.67
C LEU A 355 39.02 6.88 -19.34
N LYS A 356 39.28 7.64 -18.26
CA LYS A 356 38.49 8.80 -17.87
C LYS A 356 38.47 9.88 -18.96
N HIS A 357 39.62 10.20 -19.55
CA HIS A 357 39.70 11.14 -20.67
C HIS A 357 38.89 10.65 -21.87
N LEU A 358 38.96 9.37 -22.19
CA LEU A 358 38.19 8.77 -23.30
C LEU A 358 36.68 8.84 -23.07
N LEU A 359 36.20 8.57 -21.85
CA LEU A 359 34.78 8.62 -21.51
C LEU A 359 34.22 10.05 -21.52
N ASN A 360 35.01 11.02 -21.05
CA ASN A 360 34.61 12.43 -21.00
C ASN A 360 34.67 13.14 -22.36
N LEU A 361 35.35 12.55 -23.35
CA LEU A 361 35.54 13.15 -24.67
C LEU A 361 34.23 13.57 -25.36
N SER A 362 33.16 12.78 -25.22
CA SER A 362 31.85 13.13 -25.78
C SER A 362 31.28 14.42 -25.17
N ALA A 363 31.38 14.59 -23.85
CA ALA A 363 30.91 15.76 -23.15
C ALA A 363 31.80 16.98 -23.43
N ASP A 364 33.12 16.77 -23.54
CA ASP A 364 34.09 17.82 -23.87
C ASP A 364 33.87 18.39 -25.27
N LEU A 365 33.52 17.55 -26.27
CA LEU A 365 33.27 17.97 -27.65
C LEU A 365 31.95 18.75 -27.83
N VAL A 366 30.97 18.58 -26.92
CA VAL A 366 29.71 19.32 -26.95
C VAL A 366 29.87 20.74 -26.39
N ASP A 367 30.83 20.95 -25.48
CA ASP A 367 31.11 22.26 -24.91
C ASP A 367 31.93 23.13 -25.89
N ARG A 368 31.21 23.92 -26.71
CA ARG A 368 31.79 24.86 -27.69
C ARG A 368 32.70 25.93 -27.09
N SER A 369 32.77 26.06 -25.76
CA SER A 369 33.62 27.04 -25.07
C SER A 369 35.04 26.54 -24.80
N LEU A 370 35.29 25.23 -24.95
CA LEU A 370 36.62 24.64 -24.81
C LEU A 370 37.37 24.69 -26.15
N VAL A 371 38.37 25.57 -26.22
CA VAL A 371 39.45 25.40 -27.20
C VAL A 371 40.22 24.17 -26.75
N ILE A 372 40.03 23.04 -27.43
CA ILE A 372 40.89 21.86 -27.25
C ILE A 372 42.29 22.28 -27.75
N ALA A 373 43.13 22.74 -26.82
CA ALA A 373 44.52 23.10 -27.06
C ALA A 373 45.48 21.94 -26.71
N ASP A 374 44.93 20.78 -26.32
CA ASP A 374 45.70 19.55 -26.12
C ASP A 374 45.74 18.75 -27.41
N ASP A 375 46.96 18.36 -27.82
CA ASP A 375 47.20 17.29 -28.78
C ASP A 375 46.55 16.02 -28.23
N ASN A 376 45.31 15.75 -28.65
CA ASN A 376 44.68 14.48 -28.36
C ASN A 376 45.57 13.37 -28.95
N PRO A 377 46.03 12.38 -28.15
CA PRO A 377 46.91 11.32 -28.64
C PRO A 377 46.27 10.46 -29.74
N PHE A 378 44.94 10.57 -29.94
CA PHE A 378 44.18 9.77 -30.89
C PHE A 378 43.90 10.47 -32.23
N PHE A 379 43.86 11.82 -32.28
CA PHE A 379 43.50 12.56 -33.51
C PHE A 379 43.82 14.05 -33.43
N ASN A 380 44.31 14.64 -34.53
CA ASN A 380 44.54 16.09 -34.64
C ASN A 380 43.65 16.64 -35.77
N THR A 381 42.46 17.19 -35.46
CA THR A 381 41.63 17.91 -36.44
C THR A 381 41.11 19.22 -35.87
N SER A 382 40.91 20.21 -36.76
CA SER A 382 40.28 21.49 -36.46
C SER A 382 38.77 21.35 -36.31
N LEU A 383 38.18 21.99 -35.29
CA LEU A 383 36.74 22.09 -35.02
C LEU A 383 35.88 22.15 -36.31
N GLY A 384 35.08 21.11 -36.57
CA GLY A 384 34.12 21.10 -37.68
C GLY A 384 33.68 19.72 -38.19
N ASP A 385 34.47 18.67 -37.97
CA ASP A 385 34.19 17.32 -38.48
C ASP A 385 33.47 16.41 -37.46
N ASP A 386 32.86 15.34 -37.98
CA ASP A 386 31.87 14.40 -37.38
C ASP A 386 31.97 14.15 -35.85
N PRO A 387 30.83 13.98 -35.14
CA PRO A 387 30.82 13.65 -33.73
C PRO A 387 31.51 12.30 -33.48
N MET A 388 32.55 12.28 -32.65
CA MET A 388 33.25 11.06 -32.28
C MET A 388 32.35 10.16 -31.43
N LEU A 389 32.20 8.90 -31.86
CA LEU A 389 31.51 7.86 -31.10
C LEU A 389 32.48 7.28 -30.05
N VAL A 390 32.25 7.61 -28.78
CA VAL A 390 32.98 7.01 -27.65
C VAL A 390 32.08 6.08 -26.84
N PRO A 391 32.66 5.16 -26.06
CA PRO A 391 31.89 4.32 -25.15
C PRO A 391 31.05 5.15 -24.16
N PRO A 392 29.80 4.75 -23.85
CA PRO A 392 28.90 5.52 -23.00
C PRO A 392 29.34 5.50 -21.53
N VAL A 393 29.03 6.56 -20.79
CA VAL A 393 29.12 6.54 -19.32
C VAL A 393 27.81 5.98 -18.77
N TYR A 394 27.88 4.79 -18.17
CA TYR A 394 26.70 4.14 -17.60
C TYR A 394 26.21 4.92 -16.38
N GLY A 395 24.89 5.08 -16.26
CA GLY A 395 24.27 5.73 -15.10
C GLY A 395 24.15 7.26 -15.15
N VAL A 396 24.65 7.94 -16.19
CA VAL A 396 24.64 9.41 -16.34
C VAL A 396 23.30 10.07 -16.02
N TRP A 397 22.19 9.60 -16.60
CA TRP A 397 20.87 10.21 -16.39
C TRP A 397 20.29 9.93 -15.00
N HIS A 398 20.53 8.73 -14.48
CA HIS A 398 20.08 8.34 -13.15
C HIS A 398 20.75 9.20 -12.07
N ALA A 399 22.08 9.38 -12.19
CA ALA A 399 22.90 10.16 -11.26
C ALA A 399 22.86 11.68 -11.54
N LEU A 400 22.40 12.11 -12.71
CA LEU A 400 22.53 13.49 -13.23
C LEU A 400 23.99 13.96 -13.29
N VAL A 401 24.87 13.09 -13.80
CA VAL A 401 26.31 13.33 -13.93
C VAL A 401 26.68 13.46 -15.39
N GLU A 402 27.32 14.55 -15.80
CA GLU A 402 27.74 14.75 -17.19
C GLU A 402 29.14 14.18 -17.49
N LYS A 403 30.05 14.20 -16.50
CA LYS A 403 31.45 13.78 -16.63
C LYS A 403 31.91 12.97 -15.43
N VAL A 404 32.85 12.06 -15.67
CA VAL A 404 33.48 11.19 -14.67
C VAL A 404 34.74 11.85 -14.09
N GLY A 405 35.00 11.67 -12.80
CA GLY A 405 36.16 12.18 -12.07
C GLY A 405 35.97 13.56 -11.42
N ASP A 406 34.73 13.99 -11.18
CA ASP A 406 34.42 15.10 -10.28
C ASP A 406 34.20 14.55 -8.85
N GLY A 407 34.86 15.13 -7.84
CA GLY A 407 34.69 14.75 -6.44
C GLY A 407 33.28 15.01 -5.88
N SER A 408 32.44 15.75 -6.61
CA SER A 408 31.01 15.93 -6.28
C SER A 408 30.11 14.77 -6.76
N ASN A 409 30.62 13.88 -7.63
CA ASN A 409 29.87 12.75 -8.17
C ASN A 409 29.58 11.68 -7.10
N PRO A 410 28.45 10.95 -7.21
CA PRO A 410 28.22 9.75 -6.40
C PRO A 410 29.32 8.69 -6.64
N PRO A 411 29.90 8.09 -5.59
CA PRO A 411 31.00 7.13 -5.72
C PRO A 411 30.73 5.95 -6.65
N TRP A 412 29.50 5.43 -6.66
CA TRP A 412 29.14 4.29 -7.53
C TRP A 412 29.31 4.59 -9.02
N VAL A 413 29.16 5.84 -9.48
CA VAL A 413 29.31 6.19 -10.91
C VAL A 413 30.76 6.04 -11.34
N GLU A 414 31.68 6.47 -10.47
CA GLU A 414 33.12 6.32 -10.66
C GLU A 414 33.51 4.84 -10.63
N GLU A 415 33.05 4.09 -9.62
CA GLU A 415 33.32 2.65 -9.49
C GLU A 415 32.77 1.81 -10.65
N LEU A 416 31.59 2.18 -11.17
CA LEU A 416 30.95 1.50 -12.29
C LEU A 416 31.71 1.68 -13.60
N ASN A 417 32.22 2.90 -13.85
CA ASN A 417 32.77 3.28 -15.15
C ASN A 417 34.30 3.19 -15.23
N LEU A 418 35.03 3.44 -14.14
CA LEU A 418 36.50 3.44 -14.11
C LEU A 418 37.12 2.07 -13.76
N ASP A 419 36.30 1.11 -13.33
CA ASP A 419 36.69 -0.30 -13.17
C ASP A 419 36.20 -1.12 -14.38
N PHE A 420 37.13 -1.74 -15.11
CA PHE A 420 36.79 -2.56 -16.27
C PHE A 420 35.84 -3.71 -15.94
N ARG A 421 35.90 -4.28 -14.72
CA ARG A 421 35.06 -5.41 -14.30
C ARG A 421 33.60 -4.99 -14.18
N ASN A 422 33.34 -3.89 -13.50
CA ASN A 422 32.00 -3.34 -13.33
C ASN A 422 31.44 -2.83 -14.65
N ARG A 423 32.29 -2.22 -15.48
CA ARG A 423 31.92 -1.75 -16.82
C ARG A 423 31.57 -2.91 -17.76
N ALA A 424 32.30 -4.02 -17.68
CA ALA A 424 31.98 -5.25 -18.40
C ALA A 424 30.63 -5.83 -17.95
N ALA A 425 30.35 -5.86 -16.63
CA ALA A 425 29.04 -6.27 -16.11
C ALA A 425 27.89 -5.39 -16.63
N ALA A 426 28.07 -4.07 -16.66
CA ALA A 426 27.11 -3.15 -17.27
C ALA A 426 26.95 -3.37 -18.79
N GLY A 427 28.04 -3.72 -19.49
CA GLY A 427 28.02 -4.12 -20.90
C GLY A 427 27.16 -5.37 -21.14
N LEU A 428 27.22 -6.37 -20.27
CA LEU A 428 26.35 -7.56 -20.34
C LEU A 428 24.87 -7.18 -20.22
N GLY A 429 24.53 -6.28 -19.30
CA GLY A 429 23.16 -5.76 -19.16
C GLY A 429 22.68 -5.01 -20.40
N THR A 430 23.57 -4.25 -21.03
CA THR A 430 23.31 -3.56 -22.31
C THR A 430 23.01 -4.56 -23.43
N GLN A 431 23.79 -5.64 -23.52
CA GLN A 431 23.61 -6.69 -24.53
C GLN A 431 22.25 -7.40 -24.40
N VAL A 432 21.73 -7.59 -23.18
CA VAL A 432 20.40 -8.16 -22.94
C VAL A 432 19.31 -7.29 -23.56
N ILE A 433 19.35 -5.97 -23.34
CA ILE A 433 18.38 -5.04 -23.93
C ILE A 433 18.48 -5.06 -25.45
N GLN A 434 19.68 -4.99 -26.02
CA GLN A 434 19.86 -5.00 -27.47
C GLN A 434 19.30 -6.27 -28.12
N LYS A 435 19.43 -7.43 -27.46
CA LYS A 435 18.89 -8.71 -27.95
C LYS A 435 17.36 -8.75 -27.93
N HIS A 436 16.74 -8.19 -26.89
CA HIS A 436 15.29 -8.29 -26.62
C HIS A 436 14.52 -6.97 -26.80
N GLN A 437 15.12 -5.99 -27.47
CA GLN A 437 14.63 -4.61 -27.58
C GLN A 437 13.17 -4.51 -28.08
N GLU A 438 12.76 -5.34 -29.05
CA GLU A 438 11.41 -5.25 -29.62
C GLU A 438 10.35 -5.73 -28.62
N ASP A 439 10.64 -6.78 -27.85
CA ASP A 439 9.73 -7.32 -26.84
C ASP A 439 9.57 -6.35 -25.67
N PHE A 440 10.68 -5.82 -25.14
CA PHE A 440 10.64 -4.82 -24.07
C PHE A 440 9.89 -3.56 -24.49
N MET A 441 10.10 -3.08 -25.72
CA MET A 441 9.38 -1.92 -26.24
C MET A 441 7.89 -2.20 -26.41
N HIS A 442 7.51 -3.38 -26.92
CA HIS A 442 6.10 -3.76 -27.03
C HIS A 442 5.39 -3.73 -25.67
N ARG A 443 6.01 -4.35 -24.65
CA ARG A 443 5.49 -4.37 -23.28
C ARG A 443 5.47 -2.97 -22.64
N ALA A 444 6.50 -2.15 -22.87
CA ALA A 444 6.55 -0.78 -22.38
C ALA A 444 5.39 0.08 -22.92
N TRP A 445 5.04 -0.06 -24.20
CA TRP A 445 3.93 0.68 -24.82
C TRP A 445 2.56 0.31 -24.24
N GLN A 446 2.34 -0.97 -23.90
CA GLN A 446 1.09 -1.41 -23.25
C GLN A 446 0.83 -0.71 -21.91
N GLN A 447 1.88 -0.29 -21.20
CA GLN A 447 1.76 0.38 -19.90
C GLN A 447 1.42 1.89 -19.99
N VAL A 448 1.56 2.52 -21.17
CA VAL A 448 1.53 4.00 -21.30
C VAL A 448 0.22 4.59 -21.79
N ASP A 449 -0.69 3.80 -22.34
CA ASP A 449 -1.89 4.32 -23.00
C ASP A 449 -2.68 5.32 -22.13
N GLN A 450 -2.80 5.06 -20.83
CA GLN A 450 -3.46 5.97 -19.88
C GLN A 450 -2.64 7.23 -19.57
N VAL A 451 -1.31 7.12 -19.51
CA VAL A 451 -0.37 8.22 -19.23
C VAL A 451 -0.36 9.21 -20.39
N ASN A 452 -0.39 8.73 -21.63
CA ASN A 452 -0.47 9.57 -22.82
C ASN A 452 -1.76 10.41 -22.87
N GLU A 453 -2.89 9.83 -22.50
CA GLU A 453 -4.16 10.58 -22.41
C GLU A 453 -4.08 11.67 -21.33
N ALA A 454 -3.48 11.36 -20.18
CA ALA A 454 -3.26 12.32 -19.11
C ALA A 454 -2.31 13.46 -19.54
N ASN A 455 -1.21 13.14 -20.22
CA ASN A 455 -0.24 14.12 -20.72
C ASN A 455 -0.86 15.06 -21.74
N LYS A 456 -1.66 14.55 -22.69
CA LYS A 456 -2.41 15.40 -23.63
C LYS A 456 -3.30 16.42 -22.90
N LYS A 457 -3.97 16.00 -21.81
CA LYS A 457 -4.79 16.91 -20.98
C LYS A 457 -3.94 17.97 -20.26
N ILE A 458 -2.76 17.59 -19.74
CA ILE A 458 -1.82 18.50 -19.08
C ILE A 458 -1.27 19.54 -20.08
N GLU A 459 -0.90 19.12 -21.29
CA GLU A 459 -0.43 20.01 -22.35
C GLU A 459 -1.52 20.98 -22.81
N ALA A 460 -2.74 20.49 -23.02
CA ALA A 460 -3.88 21.35 -23.33
C ALA A 460 -4.14 22.39 -22.22
N ALA A 461 -3.98 22.01 -20.95
CA ALA A 461 -4.09 22.93 -19.81
C ALA A 461 -2.96 23.98 -19.81
N ARG A 462 -1.72 23.58 -20.12
CA ARG A 462 -0.57 24.49 -20.26
C ARG A 462 -0.76 25.48 -21.39
N LEU A 463 -1.21 25.01 -22.57
CA LEU A 463 -1.53 25.86 -23.71
C LEU A 463 -2.63 26.86 -23.34
N THR A 464 -3.71 26.39 -22.71
CA THR A 464 -4.81 27.24 -22.22
C THR A 464 -4.28 28.31 -21.27
N ARG A 465 -3.39 27.95 -20.34
CA ARG A 465 -2.75 28.90 -19.42
C ARG A 465 -1.99 29.99 -20.18
N GLN A 466 -1.19 29.63 -21.19
CA GLN A 466 -0.43 30.60 -21.98
C GLN A 466 -1.33 31.50 -22.83
N VAL A 467 -2.33 30.92 -23.49
CA VAL A 467 -3.29 31.64 -24.34
C VAL A 467 -4.11 32.64 -23.50
N VAL A 468 -4.65 32.22 -22.35
CA VAL A 468 -5.40 33.10 -21.45
C VAL A 468 -4.48 34.16 -20.84
N ARG A 469 -3.22 33.84 -20.49
CA ARG A 469 -2.25 34.83 -20.02
C ARG A 469 -1.96 35.90 -21.08
N SER A 470 -1.80 35.51 -22.34
CA SER A 470 -1.61 36.44 -23.45
C SER A 470 -2.84 37.34 -23.65
N MET A 471 -4.05 36.78 -23.58
CA MET A 471 -5.29 37.57 -23.61
C MET A 471 -5.43 38.52 -22.40
N TYR A 472 -5.06 38.06 -21.20
CA TYR A 472 -5.06 38.84 -19.97
C TYR A 472 -4.10 40.03 -20.03
N LYS A 473 -2.85 39.81 -20.48
CA LYS A 473 -1.87 40.88 -20.70
C LYS A 473 -2.39 41.90 -21.71
N LYS A 474 -2.91 41.43 -22.86
CA LYS A 474 -3.41 42.29 -23.94
C LYS A 474 -4.62 43.14 -23.54
N HIS A 475 -5.60 42.57 -22.84
CA HIS A 475 -6.90 43.21 -22.63
C HIS A 475 -7.12 43.78 -21.22
N ILE A 476 -6.45 43.26 -20.19
CA ILE A 476 -6.70 43.61 -18.78
C ILE A 476 -5.51 44.36 -18.16
N VAL A 477 -4.28 43.87 -18.28
CA VAL A 477 -3.08 44.49 -17.68
C VAL A 477 -2.71 45.81 -18.34
N ASN A 478 -2.78 45.90 -19.68
CA ASN A 478 -2.50 47.12 -20.42
C ASN A 478 -3.57 48.22 -20.25
N GLY A 479 -4.56 48.03 -19.38
CA GLY A 479 -5.55 49.04 -19.02
C GLY A 479 -5.06 49.97 -17.89
N SER A 480 -5.61 51.18 -17.80
CA SER A 480 -5.45 52.01 -16.60
C SER A 480 -6.06 51.33 -15.37
N LYS A 481 -5.55 51.64 -14.17
CA LYS A 481 -6.03 51.05 -12.89
C LYS A 481 -7.56 51.16 -12.70
N ASN A 482 -8.15 52.30 -13.07
CA ASN A 482 -9.61 52.47 -13.02
C ASN A 482 -10.34 51.63 -14.07
N LYS A 483 -9.75 51.45 -15.26
CA LYS A 483 -10.34 50.63 -16.32
C LYS A 483 -10.33 49.15 -15.95
N SER A 484 -9.27 48.64 -15.28
CA SER A 484 -9.25 47.25 -14.83
C SER A 484 -10.35 47.00 -13.80
N LEU A 485 -10.54 47.89 -12.81
CA LEU A 485 -11.66 47.82 -11.85
C LEU A 485 -13.03 47.87 -12.52
N MET A 486 -13.20 48.66 -13.58
CA MET A 486 -14.47 48.70 -14.32
C MET A 486 -14.74 47.43 -15.13
N ILE A 487 -13.69 46.80 -15.69
CA ILE A 487 -13.83 45.60 -16.53
C ILE A 487 -14.08 44.36 -15.68
N THR A 488 -13.53 44.31 -14.47
CA THR A 488 -13.57 43.13 -13.61
C THR A 488 -14.74 43.11 -12.62
N ASN A 489 -15.73 43.99 -12.78
CA ASN A 489 -16.91 44.09 -11.90
C ASN A 489 -17.57 42.73 -11.60
N ALA A 490 -17.74 41.87 -12.61
CA ALA A 490 -18.44 40.59 -12.46
C ALA A 490 -17.84 39.66 -11.41
N ILE A 491 -16.55 39.80 -11.08
CA ILE A 491 -15.83 38.91 -10.16
C ILE A 491 -15.42 39.59 -8.84
N GLN A 492 -15.68 40.89 -8.68
CA GLN A 492 -15.31 41.64 -7.47
C GLN A 492 -16.07 41.20 -6.20
N HIS A 493 -17.18 40.49 -6.34
CA HIS A 493 -17.93 39.94 -5.21
C HIS A 493 -17.27 38.66 -4.64
N LEU A 494 -16.43 37.98 -5.42
CA LEU A 494 -15.71 36.76 -5.00
C LEU A 494 -14.34 37.07 -4.39
N ILE A 495 -13.81 38.28 -4.62
CA ILE A 495 -12.47 38.68 -4.22
C ILE A 495 -12.55 39.57 -2.99
N ARG A 496 -11.86 39.15 -1.91
CA ARG A 496 -11.69 39.95 -0.70
C ARG A 496 -10.66 41.07 -0.93
N ASN A 497 -10.85 42.19 -0.25
CA ASN A 497 -9.90 43.30 -0.20
C ASN A 497 -8.55 42.86 0.42
N SER A 498 -7.54 43.72 0.36
CA SER A 498 -6.20 43.44 0.90
C SER A 498 -6.21 43.12 2.39
N ALA A 499 -7.13 43.75 3.16
CA ALA A 499 -7.32 43.51 4.59
C ALA A 499 -8.11 42.23 4.94
N GLY A 500 -8.70 41.53 3.96
CA GLY A 500 -9.44 40.28 4.16
C GLY A 500 -10.84 40.40 4.81
N ASN A 501 -11.26 41.60 5.20
CA ASN A 501 -12.46 41.84 6.01
C ASN A 501 -13.74 42.05 5.19
N ALA A 502 -13.62 42.44 3.92
CA ALA A 502 -14.77 42.70 3.03
C ALA A 502 -14.45 42.30 1.59
N THR A 503 -15.48 42.11 0.76
CA THR A 503 -15.31 41.94 -0.69
C THR A 503 -15.08 43.29 -1.36
N ILE A 504 -14.32 43.32 -2.47
CA ILE A 504 -14.08 44.55 -3.24
C ILE A 504 -15.43 45.17 -3.67
N SER A 505 -16.40 44.33 -4.04
CA SER A 505 -17.75 44.81 -4.36
C SER A 505 -18.43 45.53 -3.19
N ASN A 506 -18.23 45.07 -1.94
CA ASN A 506 -18.80 45.68 -0.75
C ASN A 506 -18.12 47.02 -0.42
N GLU A 507 -16.80 47.16 -0.60
CA GLU A 507 -16.12 48.45 -0.44
C GLU A 507 -16.67 49.51 -1.39
N PHE A 508 -16.95 49.12 -2.63
CA PHE A 508 -17.59 50.01 -3.59
C PHE A 508 -19.08 50.30 -3.30
N VAL A 509 -19.77 49.45 -2.54
CA VAL A 509 -21.16 49.72 -2.09
C VAL A 509 -21.16 50.72 -0.94
N ARG A 510 -20.16 50.62 -0.06
CA ARG A 510 -20.00 51.51 1.09
C ARG A 510 -19.32 52.84 0.74
N SER A 511 -18.68 52.95 -0.41
CA SER A 511 -17.99 54.17 -0.84
C SER A 511 -18.92 55.17 -1.52
N ARG A 512 -18.43 56.41 -1.64
CA ARG A 512 -19.08 57.48 -2.40
C ARG A 512 -19.10 57.28 -3.92
N VAL A 513 -18.39 56.28 -4.45
CA VAL A 513 -18.31 56.04 -5.89
C VAL A 513 -19.59 55.33 -6.37
N PRO A 514 -20.35 55.88 -7.32
CA PRO A 514 -21.61 55.27 -7.74
C PRO A 514 -21.42 53.88 -8.37
N MET A 515 -22.28 52.92 -8.03
CA MET A 515 -22.26 51.58 -8.65
C MET A 515 -22.42 51.63 -10.17
N ALA A 516 -23.11 52.65 -10.68
CA ALA A 516 -23.32 52.89 -12.11
C ALA A 516 -22.00 52.98 -12.90
N VAL A 517 -20.90 53.41 -12.26
CA VAL A 517 -19.55 53.49 -12.85
C VAL A 517 -19.08 52.13 -13.37
N ARG A 518 -19.52 51.03 -12.73
CA ARG A 518 -19.20 49.64 -13.10
C ARG A 518 -20.12 49.06 -14.19
N SER A 519 -21.20 49.76 -14.56
CA SER A 519 -22.15 49.29 -15.55
C SER A 519 -21.56 49.29 -16.98
N PRO A 520 -21.97 48.35 -17.86
CA PRO A 520 -21.62 48.40 -19.29
C PRO A 520 -22.11 49.69 -19.97
N GLY A 521 -23.27 50.21 -19.57
CA GLY A 521 -23.86 51.45 -20.10
C GLY A 521 -22.97 52.67 -19.85
N PHE A 522 -22.54 52.87 -18.60
CA PHE A 522 -21.64 53.97 -18.25
C PHE A 522 -20.29 53.83 -18.96
N ARG A 523 -19.72 52.61 -19.02
CA ARG A 523 -18.49 52.34 -19.78
C ARG A 523 -18.64 52.72 -21.26
N LYS A 524 -19.79 52.52 -21.88
CA LYS A 524 -20.06 52.92 -23.28
C LYS A 524 -20.07 54.45 -23.43
N LEU A 525 -20.65 55.16 -22.47
CA LEU A 525 -20.72 56.62 -22.46
C LEU A 525 -19.35 57.30 -22.34
N ILE A 526 -18.45 56.77 -21.50
CA ILE A 526 -17.10 57.31 -21.27
C ILE A 526 -16.04 56.79 -22.26
N ARG A 527 -16.43 56.18 -23.39
CA ARG A 527 -15.49 55.75 -24.42
C ARG A 527 -14.71 56.95 -24.99
N PRO A 528 -13.41 56.79 -25.27
CA PRO A 528 -12.67 57.82 -26.02
C PRO A 528 -13.42 58.11 -27.32
N ASN A 529 -13.65 59.38 -27.63
CA ASN A 529 -14.35 59.91 -28.82
C ASN A 529 -15.89 59.92 -28.79
N THR A 530 -16.56 59.56 -27.69
CA THR A 530 -18.00 59.86 -27.59
C THR A 530 -18.24 61.36 -27.47
N THR A 531 -19.38 61.84 -27.97
CA THR A 531 -19.75 63.26 -27.88
C THR A 531 -19.79 63.74 -26.43
N LEU A 532 -20.30 62.91 -25.51
CA LEU A 532 -20.34 63.22 -24.08
C LEU A 532 -18.94 63.31 -23.44
N ALA A 533 -18.02 62.39 -23.76
CA ALA A 533 -16.66 62.44 -23.25
C ALA A 533 -15.86 63.61 -23.86
N ARG A 534 -16.15 64.01 -25.10
CA ARG A 534 -15.55 65.22 -25.71
C ARG A 534 -16.07 66.48 -25.02
N ILE A 535 -17.38 66.63 -24.89
CA ILE A 535 -18.01 67.81 -24.25
C ILE A 535 -17.61 67.91 -22.78
N GLY A 536 -17.75 66.84 -21.99
CA GLY A 536 -17.45 66.88 -20.55
C GLY A 536 -15.97 67.12 -20.21
N ASN A 537 -15.05 66.85 -21.15
CA ASN A 537 -13.63 67.17 -21.00
C ASN A 537 -13.26 68.59 -21.50
N HIS A 538 -14.22 69.34 -22.08
CA HIS A 538 -14.01 70.70 -22.61
C HIS A 538 -14.55 71.82 -21.69
N VAL A 539 -15.21 71.50 -20.56
CA VAL A 539 -15.93 72.47 -19.72
C VAL A 539 -15.03 73.25 -18.74
N THR A 540 -13.78 72.83 -18.52
CA THR A 540 -12.84 73.51 -17.62
C THR A 540 -11.95 74.52 -18.36
N THR A 541 -11.84 75.75 -17.84
CA THR A 541 -11.04 76.87 -18.38
C THR A 541 -9.52 76.59 -18.44
N GLN A 542 -9.06 75.44 -17.93
CA GLN A 542 -7.71 74.92 -18.12
C GLN A 542 -7.77 73.65 -19.00
N LYS A 543 -7.17 73.71 -20.20
CA LYS A 543 -7.13 72.66 -21.25
C LYS A 543 -6.51 71.31 -20.83
N THR A 544 -6.20 71.07 -19.56
CA THR A 544 -5.42 69.92 -19.07
C THR A 544 -6.20 68.94 -18.19
N VAL A 545 -7.41 69.27 -17.72
CA VAL A 545 -8.15 68.42 -16.78
C VAL A 545 -9.26 67.65 -17.49
N ARG A 546 -9.05 66.35 -17.73
CA ARG A 546 -10.05 65.42 -18.28
C ARG A 546 -10.88 64.82 -17.14
N ILE A 547 -12.14 65.22 -17.05
CA ILE A 547 -13.07 64.83 -15.98
C ILE A 547 -13.73 63.48 -16.27
N LEU A 548 -14.20 63.25 -17.51
CA LEU A 548 -14.81 61.99 -17.95
C LEU A 548 -13.78 61.12 -18.69
N ASP A 549 -12.71 60.74 -17.98
CA ASP A 549 -11.64 59.86 -18.49
C ASP A 549 -11.69 58.49 -17.79
N ARG A 550 -11.71 57.40 -18.58
CA ARG A 550 -11.64 56.02 -18.08
C ARG A 550 -10.44 55.74 -17.17
N SER A 551 -9.39 56.55 -17.25
CA SER A 551 -8.21 56.43 -16.41
C SER A 551 -8.37 57.07 -15.03
N LYS A 552 -9.21 58.10 -14.87
CA LYS A 552 -9.32 58.91 -13.64
C LYS A 552 -10.72 59.05 -13.06
N VAL A 553 -11.75 58.53 -13.74
CA VAL A 553 -13.15 58.75 -13.35
C VAL A 553 -13.51 58.20 -11.98
N ILE A 554 -12.94 57.07 -11.54
CA ILE A 554 -13.18 56.55 -10.18
C ILE A 554 -12.54 57.50 -9.15
N ASP A 555 -11.33 57.98 -9.42
CA ASP A 555 -10.63 58.94 -8.56
C ASP A 555 -11.42 60.25 -8.47
N ASN A 556 -11.92 60.76 -9.60
CA ASN A 556 -12.74 61.97 -9.67
C ASN A 556 -14.06 61.85 -8.89
N PHE A 557 -14.69 60.65 -8.83
CA PHE A 557 -15.84 60.39 -7.95
C PHE A 557 -15.45 60.27 -6.47
N ASN A 558 -14.17 60.00 -6.18
CA ASN A 558 -13.64 59.84 -4.84
C ASN A 558 -13.17 61.16 -4.21
N GLU A 559 -12.88 62.17 -5.05
CA GLU A 559 -12.52 63.53 -4.61
C GLU A 559 -13.64 64.18 -3.78
N GLU A 560 -13.28 65.21 -3.02
CA GLU A 560 -14.24 66.02 -2.25
C GLU A 560 -14.90 67.10 -3.09
N GLU A 561 -16.10 67.54 -2.70
CA GLU A 561 -16.90 68.52 -3.45
C GLU A 561 -16.20 69.88 -3.63
N SER A 562 -15.17 70.17 -2.82
CA SER A 562 -14.30 71.35 -2.95
C SER A 562 -13.30 71.26 -4.11
N ASP A 563 -13.02 70.08 -4.66
CA ASP A 563 -12.09 69.91 -5.77
C ASP A 563 -12.80 70.19 -7.11
N THR A 564 -12.13 70.96 -7.96
CA THR A 564 -12.47 71.19 -9.37
C THR A 564 -12.67 69.92 -10.21
N ARG A 565 -12.10 68.78 -9.79
CA ARG A 565 -12.19 67.48 -10.48
C ARG A 565 -13.34 66.60 -9.97
N HIS A 566 -14.03 67.04 -8.92
CA HIS A 566 -15.07 66.25 -8.26
C HIS A 566 -16.23 65.92 -9.20
N LEU A 567 -16.57 64.63 -9.26
CA LEU A 567 -17.78 64.14 -9.88
C LEU A 567 -18.73 63.62 -8.81
N SER A 568 -19.99 64.04 -8.88
CA SER A 568 -21.06 63.44 -8.08
C SER A 568 -22.29 63.18 -8.94
N ALA A 569 -23.01 62.11 -8.63
CA ALA A 569 -24.29 61.80 -9.25
C ALA A 569 -25.40 62.77 -8.83
N ALA A 570 -25.31 63.32 -7.61
CA ALA A 570 -26.23 64.32 -7.08
C ALA A 570 -25.51 65.18 -6.03
N ARG A 571 -25.70 66.49 -6.07
CA ARG A 571 -25.24 67.36 -4.98
C ARG A 571 -26.03 67.04 -3.72
N LEU A 572 -25.35 67.01 -2.58
CA LEU A 572 -26.02 66.83 -1.29
C LEU A 572 -26.99 67.99 -1.08
N LYS A 573 -28.22 67.69 -0.65
CA LYS A 573 -29.18 68.72 -0.26
C LYS A 573 -28.63 69.40 0.98
N ARG A 574 -28.22 70.65 0.83
CA ARG A 574 -27.87 71.53 1.94
C ARG A 574 -29.04 72.47 2.19
N ALA A 575 -29.24 72.88 3.44
CA ALA A 575 -30.14 73.97 3.73
C ALA A 575 -29.70 75.20 2.91
N PRO A 576 -30.63 75.96 2.32
CA PRO A 576 -30.27 77.24 1.71
C PRO A 576 -29.58 78.10 2.77
N GLY A 577 -28.52 78.80 2.38
CA GLY A 577 -27.88 79.76 3.28
C GLY A 577 -28.93 80.76 3.77
N ALA A 578 -28.94 81.05 5.08
CA ALA A 578 -29.83 82.07 5.61
C ALA A 578 -29.55 83.40 4.90
N ALA A 579 -30.61 84.10 4.47
CA ALA A 579 -30.48 85.38 3.77
C ALA A 579 -29.84 86.47 4.66
N ILE A 580 -29.97 86.32 5.97
CA ILE A 580 -29.33 87.17 6.99
C ILE A 580 -28.31 86.30 7.71
N THR A 581 -27.05 86.77 7.76
CA THR A 581 -25.99 86.07 8.48
C THR A 581 -26.17 86.25 9.98
N LYS A 582 -25.76 85.23 10.78
CA LYS A 582 -25.71 85.32 12.26
C LYS A 582 -25.08 86.64 12.71
N LEU A 583 -23.94 86.97 12.11
CA LEU A 583 -23.18 88.17 12.41
C LEU A 583 -23.99 89.45 12.16
N LEU A 584 -24.71 89.54 11.04
CA LEU A 584 -25.54 90.71 10.75
C LEU A 584 -26.73 90.82 11.70
N ALA A 585 -27.39 89.70 12.02
CA ALA A 585 -28.51 89.70 12.96
C ALA A 585 -28.08 90.09 14.39
N GLU A 586 -26.94 89.55 14.86
CA GLU A 586 -26.34 89.93 16.14
C GLU A 586 -25.94 91.40 16.17
N GLN A 587 -25.32 91.92 15.10
CA GLN A 587 -24.97 93.34 14.98
C GLN A 587 -26.20 94.25 15.02
N VAL A 588 -27.30 93.86 14.36
CA VAL A 588 -28.55 94.64 14.38
C VAL A 588 -29.18 94.60 15.78
N MET A 589 -29.20 93.44 16.45
CA MET A 589 -29.69 93.34 17.83
C MET A 589 -28.85 94.17 18.80
N ASP A 590 -27.52 94.13 18.67
CA ASP A 590 -26.60 94.94 19.48
C ASP A 590 -26.77 96.44 19.24
N THR A 591 -26.96 96.83 17.98
CA THR A 591 -27.26 98.22 17.64
C THR A 591 -28.60 98.66 18.22
N ALA A 592 -29.63 97.80 18.18
CA ALA A 592 -30.95 98.08 18.75
C ALA A 592 -30.88 98.22 20.29
N ILE A 593 -30.17 97.31 20.98
CA ILE A 593 -29.97 97.37 22.43
C ILE A 593 -29.20 98.63 22.82
N THR A 594 -28.15 98.98 22.07
CA THR A 594 -27.34 100.17 22.32
C THR A 594 -28.15 101.45 22.07
N THR A 595 -28.98 101.48 21.03
CA THR A 595 -29.87 102.62 20.73
C THR A 595 -30.94 102.77 21.80
N TYR A 596 -31.51 101.66 22.29
CA TYR A 596 -32.46 101.67 23.40
C TYR A 596 -31.83 102.23 24.69
N ALA A 597 -30.62 101.79 25.01
CA ALA A 597 -29.88 102.24 26.19
C ALA A 597 -29.39 103.70 26.09
N ALA A 598 -29.18 104.21 24.87
CA ALA A 598 -28.77 105.60 24.67
C ALA A 598 -29.92 106.61 24.86
N GLU A 599 -31.17 106.21 24.58
CA GLU A 599 -32.36 107.08 24.65
C GLU A 599 -32.78 107.34 26.11
N PRO A 600 -32.66 108.60 26.60
CA PRO A 600 -32.96 108.94 28.00
C PRO A 600 -34.36 108.56 28.46
N LYS A 601 -35.36 108.63 27.56
CA LYS A 601 -36.75 108.31 27.87
C LYS A 601 -36.96 106.83 28.14
N ASN A 602 -36.19 105.95 27.49
CA ASN A 602 -36.33 104.51 27.65
C ASN A 602 -35.67 104.04 28.96
N VAL A 603 -34.48 104.56 29.27
CA VAL A 603 -33.81 104.33 30.56
C VAL A 603 -34.66 104.86 31.72
N ALA A 604 -35.34 105.99 31.55
CA ALA A 604 -36.26 106.52 32.54
C ALA A 604 -37.47 105.62 32.80
N LYS A 605 -38.05 105.00 31.76
CA LYS A 605 -39.14 104.02 31.92
C LYS A 605 -38.65 102.78 32.66
N ASP A 606 -37.55 102.19 32.21
CA ASP A 606 -37.01 100.96 32.80
C ASP A 606 -36.65 101.20 34.28
N THR A 607 -35.91 102.26 34.57
CA THR A 607 -35.49 102.59 35.94
C THR A 607 -36.68 102.85 36.85
N LEU A 608 -37.66 103.66 36.40
CA LEU A 608 -38.82 103.99 37.23
C LEU A 608 -39.62 102.72 37.54
N VAL A 609 -39.90 101.93 36.52
CA VAL A 609 -40.76 100.76 36.65
C VAL A 609 -40.06 99.63 37.42
N GLU A 610 -38.76 99.42 37.23
CA GLU A 610 -37.98 98.48 38.04
C GLU A 610 -37.85 98.91 39.49
N LEU A 611 -37.67 100.20 39.75
CA LEU A 611 -37.56 100.71 41.12
C LEU A 611 -38.91 100.65 41.86
N LEU A 612 -40.03 100.92 41.16
CA LEU A 612 -41.37 100.70 41.68
C LEU A 612 -41.62 99.21 41.97
N ASP A 613 -41.26 98.31 41.05
CA ASP A 613 -41.38 96.86 41.22
C ASP A 613 -40.53 96.35 42.39
N GLN A 614 -39.23 96.67 42.44
CA GLN A 614 -38.34 96.18 43.48
C GLN A 614 -38.60 96.81 44.84
N LYS A 615 -38.74 98.14 44.91
CA LYS A 615 -38.74 98.86 46.20
C LYS A 615 -40.12 99.01 46.81
N ILE A 616 -41.18 99.10 46.01
CA ILE A 616 -42.54 99.26 46.50
C ILE A 616 -43.26 97.91 46.52
N ILE A 617 -43.17 97.12 45.44
CA ILE A 617 -43.89 95.84 45.35
C ILE A 617 -43.14 94.70 46.04
N MET A 618 -41.87 94.45 45.71
CA MET A 618 -41.10 93.32 46.25
C MET A 618 -40.65 93.56 47.70
N ASP A 619 -40.04 94.72 47.99
CA ASP A 619 -39.58 95.07 49.33
C ASP A 619 -40.74 95.53 50.25
N GLY A 620 -41.92 95.81 49.69
CA GLY A 620 -43.13 96.17 50.45
C GLY A 620 -43.11 97.55 51.11
N ASN A 621 -42.34 98.52 50.58
CA ASN A 621 -42.23 99.84 51.22
C ASN A 621 -43.35 100.80 50.78
N SER A 622 -43.86 101.62 51.71
CA SER A 622 -44.78 102.73 51.40
C SER A 622 -43.99 104.02 51.17
N TRP A 623 -43.67 104.33 49.92
CA TRP A 623 -42.86 105.49 49.55
C TRP A 623 -43.71 106.69 49.17
N SER A 624 -43.27 107.89 49.57
CA SER A 624 -43.78 109.14 49.00
C SER A 624 -43.04 109.44 47.70
N LYS A 625 -43.65 110.27 46.85
CA LYS A 625 -43.02 110.74 45.60
C LYS A 625 -41.65 111.39 45.82
N ALA A 626 -41.46 112.10 46.93
CA ALA A 626 -40.16 112.69 47.30
C ALA A 626 -39.09 111.63 47.62
N VAL A 627 -39.46 110.55 48.32
CA VAL A 627 -38.55 109.43 48.61
C VAL A 627 -38.19 108.66 47.34
N LEU A 628 -39.15 108.47 46.43
CA LEU A 628 -38.91 107.86 45.13
C LEU A 628 -37.87 108.65 44.31
N ILE A 629 -37.99 109.99 44.28
CA ILE A 629 -37.04 110.87 43.58
C ILE A 629 -35.64 110.80 44.22
N GLN A 630 -35.55 110.78 45.56
CA GLN A 630 -34.27 110.62 46.25
C GLN A 630 -33.62 109.26 45.96
N ALA A 631 -34.41 108.20 45.88
CA ALA A 631 -33.92 106.87 45.53
C ALA A 631 -33.38 106.82 44.10
N ILE A 632 -34.05 107.48 43.14
CA ILE A 632 -33.58 107.62 41.76
C ILE A 632 -32.24 108.38 41.71
N GLN A 633 -32.11 109.47 42.47
CA GLN A 633 -30.86 110.25 42.55
C GLN A 633 -29.71 109.46 43.21
N ALA A 634 -30.01 108.50 44.09
CA ALA A 634 -29.01 107.64 44.72
C ALA A 634 -28.51 106.51 43.80
N LEU A 635 -29.17 106.24 42.66
CA LEU A 635 -28.80 105.16 41.74
C LEU A 635 -27.58 105.47 40.84
N ASN A 636 -27.02 106.68 40.88
CA ASN A 636 -25.86 107.11 40.08
C ASN A 636 -25.99 106.75 38.58
N ILE A 637 -27.12 107.11 37.97
CA ILE A 637 -27.45 106.76 36.58
C ILE A 637 -26.59 107.59 35.63
N THR A 638 -25.88 106.93 34.71
CA THR A 638 -25.01 107.59 33.73
C THR A 638 -25.51 107.36 32.30
N PRO A 639 -25.52 108.38 31.42
CA PRO A 639 -25.11 109.78 31.64
C PRO A 639 -26.10 110.58 32.49
N ALA A 640 -25.66 111.70 33.08
CA ALA A 640 -26.49 112.55 33.95
C ALA A 640 -27.82 113.02 33.30
N THR A 641 -27.89 113.07 31.96
CA THR A 641 -29.13 113.35 31.20
C THR A 641 -30.20 112.27 31.37
N HIS A 642 -29.80 111.01 31.58
CA HIS A 642 -30.74 109.91 31.89
C HIS A 642 -31.31 110.08 33.29
N GLU A 643 -30.48 110.38 34.27
CA GLU A 643 -30.93 110.67 35.65
C GLU A 643 -31.91 111.84 35.69
N GLN A 644 -31.61 112.94 34.99
CA GLN A 644 -32.49 114.11 34.89
C GLN A 644 -33.85 113.75 34.28
N LYS A 645 -33.88 112.99 33.17
CA LYS A 645 -35.14 112.57 32.55
C LYS A 645 -35.93 111.58 33.41
N THR A 646 -35.27 110.69 34.15
CA THR A 646 -35.94 109.80 35.11
C THR A 646 -36.56 110.57 36.27
N VAL A 647 -35.86 111.59 36.79
CA VAL A 647 -36.40 112.48 37.84
C VAL A 647 -37.57 113.30 37.30
N GLU A 648 -37.48 113.88 36.08
CA GLU A 648 -38.60 114.58 35.43
C GLU A 648 -39.82 113.65 35.25
N PHE A 649 -39.60 112.42 34.82
CA PHE A 649 -40.67 111.44 34.64
C PHE A 649 -41.32 111.06 35.97
N ALA A 650 -40.53 110.78 37.01
CA ALA A 650 -41.03 110.51 38.36
C ALA A 650 -41.75 111.74 38.97
N GLN A 651 -41.30 112.96 38.66
CA GLN A 651 -41.96 114.20 39.06
C GLN A 651 -43.30 114.43 38.36
N ALA A 652 -43.55 113.82 37.21
CA ALA A 652 -44.84 113.92 36.52
C ALA A 652 -45.93 113.02 37.10
N ILE A 653 -45.59 112.09 38.01
CA ILE A 653 -46.57 111.20 38.65
C ILE A 653 -47.58 112.02 39.46
N LYS A 654 -48.88 111.79 39.26
CA LYS A 654 -49.94 112.47 40.02
C LYS A 654 -50.06 111.98 41.47
N ASN A 655 -49.79 110.71 41.72
CA ASN A 655 -49.89 110.12 43.05
C ASN A 655 -48.79 110.70 43.97
N ASN A 656 -49.18 111.42 45.04
CA ASN A 656 -48.22 112.01 45.99
C ASN A 656 -47.64 110.98 46.99
N SER A 657 -48.37 109.90 47.25
CA SER A 657 -47.93 108.74 48.01
C SER A 657 -48.36 107.46 47.29
N PHE A 658 -47.53 106.44 47.38
CA PHE A 658 -47.81 105.11 46.86
C PHE A 658 -48.17 104.22 48.05
N PRO A 659 -49.46 104.06 48.36
CA PRO A 659 -49.87 103.30 49.55
C PRO A 659 -49.50 101.82 49.39
N LEU A 660 -49.29 101.15 50.53
CA LEU A 660 -49.11 99.70 50.65
C LEU A 660 -50.39 98.89 50.30
N VAL A 661 -51.48 99.59 49.93
CA VAL A 661 -52.77 99.00 49.61
C VAL A 661 -52.87 98.84 48.09
N LYS A 662 -52.61 97.61 47.67
CA LYS A 662 -52.67 97.14 46.30
C LYS A 662 -54.13 96.94 45.87
N ASN A 663 -54.42 97.06 44.58
CA ASN A 663 -55.76 96.76 44.05
C ASN A 663 -56.10 95.26 44.24
N ALA A 664 -57.34 94.85 43.95
CA ALA A 664 -57.82 93.46 44.13
C ALA A 664 -56.91 92.39 43.46
N ASP A 665 -56.11 92.77 42.46
CA ASP A 665 -55.16 91.92 41.73
C ASP A 665 -53.68 92.15 42.12
N ASP A 666 -53.40 92.76 43.28
CA ASP A 666 -52.05 93.00 43.83
C ASP A 666 -51.17 93.97 43.01
N GLN A 667 -51.78 94.77 42.13
CA GLN A 667 -51.09 95.67 41.21
C GLN A 667 -50.96 97.11 41.72
N LEU A 668 -49.82 97.74 41.42
CA LEU A 668 -49.54 99.16 41.67
C LEU A 668 -49.91 99.99 40.44
N ILE A 669 -50.92 100.87 40.56
CA ILE A 669 -51.32 101.79 39.49
C ILE A 669 -50.69 103.17 39.72
N VAL A 670 -49.94 103.64 38.73
CA VAL A 670 -49.31 104.97 38.71
C VAL A 670 -49.92 105.78 37.58
N GLU A 671 -50.52 106.92 37.92
CA GLU A 671 -51.19 107.80 36.96
C GLU A 671 -50.31 109.01 36.57
N PHE A 672 -50.30 109.32 35.28
CA PHE A 672 -49.59 110.46 34.70
C PHE A 672 -50.56 111.38 33.93
N PRO A 673 -50.23 112.67 33.76
CA PRO A 673 -50.95 113.55 32.83
C PRO A 673 -50.84 113.04 31.39
N ASN A 674 -51.94 113.13 30.62
CA ASN A 674 -52.03 112.60 29.25
C ASN A 674 -50.87 113.05 28.35
N ALA A 675 -50.50 114.34 28.42
CA ALA A 675 -49.41 114.90 27.61
C ALA A 675 -48.05 114.26 27.91
N VAL A 676 -47.76 113.95 29.18
CA VAL A 676 -46.49 113.32 29.57
C VAL A 676 -46.51 111.84 29.22
N PHE A 677 -47.64 111.16 29.42
CA PHE A 677 -47.76 109.75 29.08
C PHE A 677 -47.59 109.51 27.56
N GLU A 678 -48.21 110.35 26.74
CA GLU A 678 -48.05 110.35 25.28
C GLU A 678 -46.60 110.66 24.86
N GLU A 679 -45.90 111.57 25.55
CA GLU A 679 -44.50 111.88 25.26
C GLU A 679 -43.57 110.65 25.45
N TYR A 680 -43.83 109.83 26.47
CA TYR A 680 -42.99 108.68 26.79
C TYR A 680 -43.42 107.44 25.99
N PHE A 681 -44.72 107.16 25.85
CA PHE A 681 -45.20 105.90 25.25
C PHE A 681 -45.75 106.05 23.83
N GLY A 682 -45.91 107.27 23.33
CA GLY A 682 -46.43 107.58 21.99
C GLY A 682 -47.95 107.78 21.96
N ALA A 683 -48.42 108.36 20.86
CA ALA A 683 -49.84 108.64 20.64
C ALA A 683 -50.69 107.35 20.58
N GLY A 684 -51.87 107.38 21.21
CA GLY A 684 -52.85 106.28 21.18
C GLY A 684 -52.55 105.10 22.12
N VAL A 685 -51.68 105.30 23.12
CA VAL A 685 -51.42 104.33 24.20
C VAL A 685 -51.87 104.95 25.52
N HIS A 686 -52.80 104.28 26.21
CA HIS A 686 -53.43 104.79 27.44
C HIS A 686 -52.98 104.07 28.72
N SER A 687 -52.53 102.81 28.59
CA SER A 687 -52.01 102.05 29.73
C SER A 687 -50.91 101.08 29.32
N LYS A 688 -49.94 100.89 30.22
CA LYS A 688 -48.78 100.04 30.05
C LYS A 688 -48.54 99.21 31.32
N ASN A 689 -48.26 97.92 31.17
CA ASN A 689 -47.92 97.05 32.31
C ASN A 689 -46.48 96.55 32.25
N TYR A 690 -45.88 96.41 33.43
CA TYR A 690 -44.65 95.68 33.63
C TYR A 690 -44.78 94.91 34.92
N LYS A 691 -44.75 93.58 34.84
CA LYS A 691 -45.02 92.69 35.98
C LYS A 691 -46.29 93.14 36.73
N GLN A 692 -46.17 93.60 37.98
CA GLN A 692 -47.28 94.05 38.81
C GLN A 692 -47.45 95.59 38.86
N VAL A 693 -46.67 96.35 38.08
CA VAL A 693 -46.79 97.81 37.93
C VAL A 693 -47.59 98.15 36.68
N ILE A 694 -48.63 98.97 36.81
CA ILE A 694 -49.40 99.55 35.71
C ILE A 694 -49.18 101.05 35.70
N LEU A 695 -48.66 101.57 34.58
CA LEU A 695 -48.63 103.00 34.30
C LEU A 695 -49.82 103.34 33.40
N LYS A 696 -50.61 104.34 33.76
CA LYS A 696 -51.74 104.80 32.95
C LYS A 696 -51.80 106.31 32.84
N ASP A 697 -52.51 106.79 31.83
CA ASP A 697 -52.92 108.18 31.71
C ASP A 697 -54.22 108.45 32.49
N GLU A 698 -54.85 109.60 32.27
CA GLU A 698 -56.07 110.01 32.97
C GLU A 698 -57.32 109.24 32.52
N THR A 699 -57.21 108.41 31.48
CA THR A 699 -58.34 107.59 31.01
C THR A 699 -58.62 106.41 31.96
N PRO A 700 -59.88 105.93 32.06
CA PRO A 700 -60.21 104.76 32.85
C PRO A 700 -59.50 103.51 32.31
N LEU A 701 -58.95 102.70 33.21
CA LEU A 701 -58.23 101.47 32.83
C LEU A 701 -59.20 100.44 32.22
N VAL A 702 -58.98 100.07 30.97
CA VAL A 702 -59.69 98.99 30.27
C VAL A 702 -58.71 97.84 30.02
N ALA A 703 -59.07 96.62 30.45
CA ALA A 703 -58.17 95.47 30.36
C ALA A 703 -57.73 95.10 28.92
N SER A 704 -58.53 95.44 27.91
CA SER A 704 -58.18 95.23 26.49
C SER A 704 -57.05 96.14 25.99
N ASP A 705 -56.82 97.27 26.64
CA ASP A 705 -55.91 98.32 26.18
C ASP A 705 -54.55 98.25 26.90
N LEU A 706 -54.39 97.28 27.81
CA LEU A 706 -53.18 97.06 28.58
C LEU A 706 -52.10 96.44 27.71
N ARG A 707 -51.00 97.17 27.48
CA ARG A 707 -49.86 96.70 26.67
C ARG A 707 -48.61 96.52 27.53
N PRO A 708 -47.77 95.50 27.30
CA PRO A 708 -46.53 95.34 28.05
C PRO A 708 -45.53 96.46 27.75
N ILE A 709 -44.71 96.78 28.74
CA ILE A 709 -43.46 97.54 28.60
C ILE A 709 -42.38 96.55 28.21
N THR A 710 -41.63 96.86 27.16
CA THR A 710 -40.43 96.12 26.78
C THR A 710 -39.25 96.80 27.42
N THR A 711 -38.49 96.09 28.26
CA THR A 711 -37.28 96.63 28.88
C THR A 711 -36.03 96.23 28.12
N GLN A 712 -34.89 96.85 28.47
CA GLN A 712 -33.60 96.44 27.97
C GLN A 712 -33.27 94.97 28.32
N LEU A 713 -33.72 94.49 29.48
CA LEU A 713 -33.50 93.10 29.92
C LEU A 713 -34.22 92.09 29.02
N ASP A 714 -35.43 92.41 28.56
CA ASP A 714 -36.19 91.56 27.63
C ASP A 714 -35.49 91.47 26.26
N ALA A 715 -34.90 92.58 25.78
CA ALA A 715 -34.14 92.60 24.54
C ALA A 715 -32.86 91.74 24.63
N LEU A 716 -32.18 91.77 25.78
CA LEU A 716 -31.02 90.90 26.05
C LEU A 716 -31.41 89.43 26.12
N ALA A 717 -32.53 89.10 26.76
CA ALA A 717 -33.06 87.74 26.81
C ALA A 717 -33.41 87.21 25.41
N TYR A 718 -34.00 88.06 24.55
CA TYR A 718 -34.25 87.71 23.15
C TYR A 718 -32.96 87.41 22.38
N LYS A 719 -31.92 88.24 22.55
CA LYS A 719 -30.60 87.98 21.94
C LYS A 719 -30.03 86.62 22.38
N ALA A 720 -30.09 86.31 23.67
CA ALA A 720 -29.61 85.02 24.19
C ALA A 720 -30.39 83.83 23.61
N ALA A 721 -31.72 83.95 23.50
CA ALA A 721 -32.56 82.93 22.87
C ALA A 721 -32.23 82.76 21.37
N TYR A 722 -31.96 83.85 20.65
CA TYR A 722 -31.55 83.81 19.25
C TYR A 722 -30.21 83.08 19.04
N VAL A 723 -29.22 83.35 19.89
CA VAL A 723 -27.92 82.66 19.85
C VAL A 723 -28.10 81.16 20.08
N SER A 724 -28.88 80.78 21.10
CA SER A 724 -29.18 79.38 21.42
C SER A 724 -29.92 78.65 20.28
N MET A 725 -30.90 79.32 19.64
CA MET A 725 -31.57 78.79 18.45
C MET A 725 -30.58 78.54 17.31
N ASN A 726 -29.69 79.49 17.03
CA ASN A 726 -28.71 79.34 15.96
C ASN A 726 -27.71 78.21 16.24
N ASP A 727 -27.24 78.08 17.48
CA ASP A 727 -26.31 77.00 17.84
C ASP A 727 -27.00 75.62 17.77
N THR A 728 -28.31 75.57 18.07
CA THR A 728 -29.14 74.38 17.83
C THR A 728 -29.24 74.07 16.32
N ILE A 729 -29.47 75.07 15.47
CA ILE A 729 -29.50 74.87 14.00
C ILE A 729 -28.16 74.35 13.48
N GLN A 730 -27.03 74.86 14.00
CA GLN A 730 -25.68 74.41 13.60
C GLN A 730 -25.36 72.98 14.08
N SER A 731 -25.98 72.52 15.16
CA SER A 731 -25.82 71.15 15.68
C SER A 731 -26.77 70.12 15.07
N LEU A 732 -27.71 70.54 14.21
CA LEU A 732 -28.58 69.61 13.50
C LEU A 732 -27.76 68.64 12.61
N PRO A 733 -28.11 67.35 12.56
CA PRO A 733 -27.37 66.38 11.74
C PRO A 733 -27.56 66.67 10.25
N HIS A 734 -26.45 66.82 9.52
CA HIS A 734 -26.45 66.97 8.07
C HIS A 734 -26.15 65.62 7.41
N VAL A 735 -26.69 65.38 6.21
CA VAL A 735 -26.37 64.17 5.43
C VAL A 735 -24.89 64.21 5.04
N ALA A 736 -24.07 63.39 5.70
CA ALA A 736 -22.66 63.27 5.41
C ALA A 736 -22.43 62.49 4.11
N MET A 737 -21.37 62.82 3.37
CA MET A 737 -20.93 62.00 2.24
C MET A 737 -20.52 60.60 2.73
N ALA A 738 -20.82 59.59 1.93
CA ALA A 738 -20.25 58.26 2.13
C ALA A 738 -18.69 58.32 2.14
N PRO A 739 -18.02 57.39 2.84
CA PRO A 739 -16.57 57.37 2.92
C PRO A 739 -15.91 57.26 1.53
N LYS A 740 -14.66 57.73 1.42
CA LYS A 740 -13.85 57.53 0.21
C LYS A 740 -13.60 56.03 0.00
N LEU A 741 -13.54 55.60 -1.25
CA LEU A 741 -13.00 54.30 -1.61
C LEU A 741 -11.50 54.30 -1.29
N ALA A 742 -11.05 53.37 -0.44
CA ALA A 742 -9.64 53.28 -0.06
C ALA A 742 -8.78 52.96 -1.29
N GLU A 743 -7.78 53.81 -1.56
CA GLU A 743 -6.76 53.70 -2.62
C GLU A 743 -7.19 52.85 -3.83
N PRO A 744 -8.01 53.40 -4.76
CA PRO A 744 -8.49 52.68 -5.94
C PRO A 744 -7.35 52.06 -6.77
N GLY A 745 -6.18 52.70 -6.76
CA GLY A 745 -4.99 52.19 -7.42
C GLY A 745 -4.48 50.87 -6.83
N ASP A 746 -4.50 50.72 -5.51
CA ASP A 746 -4.01 49.52 -4.82
C ASP A 746 -5.03 48.39 -4.89
N LEU A 747 -6.33 48.73 -4.83
CA LEU A 747 -7.40 47.77 -5.10
C LEU A 747 -7.30 47.20 -6.52
N ALA A 748 -6.98 48.03 -7.51
CA ALA A 748 -6.77 47.58 -8.88
C ALA A 748 -5.57 46.62 -8.99
N VAL A 749 -4.44 46.91 -8.34
CA VAL A 749 -3.25 46.06 -8.33
C VAL A 749 -3.53 44.73 -7.62
N HIS A 750 -4.13 44.78 -6.44
CA HIS A 750 -4.53 43.57 -5.69
C HIS A 750 -5.49 42.70 -6.49
N MET A 751 -6.45 43.33 -7.17
CA MET A 751 -7.37 42.64 -8.06
C MET A 751 -6.62 41.92 -9.19
N LEU A 752 -5.74 42.63 -9.92
CA LEU A 752 -4.92 42.08 -11.01
C LEU A 752 -4.04 40.90 -10.56
N VAL A 753 -3.50 40.95 -9.34
CA VAL A 753 -2.74 39.83 -8.78
C VAL A 753 -3.64 38.63 -8.51
N LYS A 754 -4.86 38.85 -7.96
CA LYS A 754 -5.79 37.77 -7.63
C LYS A 754 -6.40 37.08 -8.86
N ILE A 755 -6.45 37.76 -10.01
CA ILE A 755 -6.96 37.20 -11.27
C ILE A 755 -5.89 36.80 -12.28
N ASP A 756 -4.61 36.89 -11.91
CA ASP A 756 -3.53 36.49 -12.80
C ASP A 756 -3.73 35.02 -13.23
N PRO A 757 -3.99 34.75 -14.52
CA PRO A 757 -4.22 33.40 -15.02
C PRO A 757 -3.07 32.44 -14.71
N ALA A 758 -1.84 32.94 -14.57
CA ALA A 758 -0.69 32.12 -14.20
C ALA A 758 -0.89 31.42 -12.84
N THR A 759 -1.56 32.08 -11.89
CA THR A 759 -1.82 31.56 -10.55
C THR A 759 -3.22 30.94 -10.43
N THR A 760 -4.24 31.57 -11.02
CA THR A 760 -5.64 31.14 -10.87
C THR A 760 -5.94 29.85 -11.64
N ILE A 761 -5.43 29.71 -12.88
CA ILE A 761 -5.65 28.49 -13.68
C ILE A 761 -4.87 27.33 -13.07
N ALA A 762 -3.60 27.55 -12.68
CA ALA A 762 -2.80 26.54 -12.01
C ALA A 762 -3.50 26.03 -10.76
N ARG A 763 -3.92 26.94 -9.85
CA ARG A 763 -4.63 26.55 -8.62
C ARG A 763 -5.94 25.80 -8.90
N LYS A 764 -6.71 26.21 -9.92
CA LYS A 764 -7.96 25.52 -10.30
C LYS A 764 -7.70 24.10 -10.79
N VAL A 765 -6.76 23.93 -11.72
CA VAL A 765 -6.43 22.60 -12.26
C VAL A 765 -5.84 21.70 -11.18
N LEU A 766 -4.90 22.21 -10.37
CA LEU A 766 -4.30 21.46 -9.25
C LEU A 766 -5.33 21.09 -8.16
N SER A 767 -6.36 21.92 -7.93
CA SER A 767 -7.46 21.57 -7.01
C SER A 767 -8.38 20.46 -7.54
N THR A 768 -8.37 20.23 -8.86
CA THR A 768 -9.19 19.21 -9.53
C THR A 768 -8.42 17.89 -9.67
N LEU A 769 -7.10 17.97 -9.90
CA LEU A 769 -6.21 16.81 -10.02
C LEU A 769 -5.81 16.32 -8.63
N LYS A 770 -6.27 15.13 -8.26
CA LYS A 770 -5.81 14.45 -7.04
C LYS A 770 -5.18 13.12 -7.41
N ILE A 771 -3.99 12.84 -6.88
CA ILE A 771 -3.27 11.58 -7.07
C ILE A 771 -3.55 10.69 -5.86
N TRP A 772 -3.79 9.41 -6.10
CA TRP A 772 -3.90 8.41 -5.05
C TRP A 772 -2.50 8.11 -4.49
N LYS A 773 -2.28 8.34 -3.18
CA LYS A 773 -1.02 8.01 -2.51
C LYS A 773 -1.31 7.31 -1.18
N GLY A 774 -0.96 6.03 -1.08
CA GLY A 774 -1.04 5.19 0.15
C GLY A 774 -2.43 4.89 0.72
N LYS A 775 -3.43 5.78 0.54
CA LYS A 775 -4.87 5.69 0.88
C LYS A 775 -5.65 7.02 0.73
N GLN A 776 -4.99 8.12 0.35
CA GLN A 776 -5.61 9.45 0.25
C GLN A 776 -5.32 10.13 -1.09
N PHE A 777 -6.28 10.93 -1.53
CA PHE A 777 -6.17 11.76 -2.72
C PHE A 777 -5.42 13.07 -2.38
N VAL A 778 -4.15 13.14 -2.76
CA VAL A 778 -3.26 14.29 -2.54
C VAL A 778 -3.28 15.20 -3.78
N PRO A 779 -3.45 16.53 -3.63
CA PRO A 779 -3.36 17.46 -4.76
C PRO A 779 -1.93 17.53 -5.33
N VAL A 780 -1.81 17.67 -6.64
CA VAL A 780 -0.51 17.76 -7.31
C VAL A 780 0.14 19.11 -7.02
N GLU A 781 1.46 19.15 -6.79
CA GLU A 781 2.18 20.40 -6.49
C GLU A 781 2.47 21.23 -7.75
N GLU A 782 2.75 20.58 -8.88
CA GLU A 782 3.08 21.24 -10.15
C GLU A 782 2.47 20.54 -11.38
N LEU A 783 2.10 21.34 -12.39
CA LEU A 783 1.64 20.84 -13.69
C LEU A 783 2.85 20.46 -14.57
N LYS A 784 3.46 19.32 -14.29
CA LYS A 784 4.49 18.67 -15.12
C LYS A 784 3.87 17.51 -15.91
N PRO A 785 4.38 17.16 -17.11
CA PRO A 785 3.99 15.92 -17.76
C PRO A 785 4.27 14.78 -16.79
N VAL A 786 3.35 13.82 -16.72
CA VAL A 786 3.57 12.56 -16.02
C VAL A 786 4.58 11.78 -16.85
N MET A 787 5.83 11.81 -16.40
CA MET A 787 6.89 10.99 -16.96
C MET A 787 6.83 9.66 -16.22
N ALA A 788 6.01 8.74 -16.73
CA ALA A 788 5.99 7.37 -16.25
C ALA A 788 7.09 6.60 -16.96
N TYR A 789 7.78 5.73 -16.22
CA TYR A 789 8.67 4.74 -16.81
C TYR A 789 7.98 3.37 -16.73
N PRO A 790 8.21 2.47 -17.69
CA PRO A 790 7.70 1.12 -17.61
C PRO A 790 8.39 0.37 -16.48
N GLU A 791 7.66 -0.46 -15.76
CA GLU A 791 8.19 -1.36 -14.75
C GLU A 791 8.11 -2.81 -15.26
N PHE A 792 9.21 -3.54 -15.13
CA PHE A 792 9.30 -4.96 -15.47
C PHE A 792 9.60 -5.75 -14.20
N ASP A 793 8.65 -6.60 -13.77
CA ASP A 793 8.74 -7.38 -12.53
C ASP A 793 9.52 -8.70 -12.70
N GLU A 794 9.97 -9.03 -13.92
CA GLU A 794 10.64 -10.30 -14.21
C GLU A 794 12.09 -10.35 -13.72
N ALA A 795 12.53 -11.55 -13.33
CA ALA A 795 13.87 -11.79 -12.83
C ALA A 795 14.91 -11.80 -13.95
N THR A 796 15.82 -10.82 -13.95
CA THR A 796 16.77 -10.62 -15.06
C THR A 796 17.90 -11.66 -15.13
N TYR A 797 18.13 -12.46 -14.09
CA TYR A 797 19.18 -13.50 -14.12
C TYR A 797 18.95 -14.51 -15.25
N SER A 798 17.69 -14.75 -15.63
CA SER A 798 17.30 -15.62 -16.74
C SER A 798 17.93 -15.16 -18.07
N TYR A 799 17.97 -13.86 -18.33
CA TYR A 799 18.62 -13.29 -19.51
C TYR A 799 20.14 -13.40 -19.46
N LEU A 800 20.74 -13.29 -18.27
CA LEU A 800 22.17 -13.50 -18.10
C LEU A 800 22.56 -14.96 -18.38
N LEU A 801 21.71 -15.92 -18.00
CA LEU A 801 21.89 -17.35 -18.31
C LEU A 801 21.88 -17.63 -19.82
N GLU A 802 21.11 -16.87 -20.60
CA GLU A 802 21.12 -17.01 -22.07
C GLU A 802 22.45 -16.59 -22.70
N ILE A 803 23.19 -15.68 -22.06
CA ILE A 803 24.51 -15.24 -22.53
C ILE A 803 25.56 -16.27 -22.12
N SER A 804 25.73 -16.49 -20.81
CA SER A 804 26.64 -17.50 -20.28
C SER A 804 26.35 -17.80 -18.82
N LYS A 805 26.33 -19.09 -18.48
CA LYS A 805 26.17 -19.60 -17.11
C LYS A 805 27.32 -19.16 -16.19
N GLN A 806 28.49 -18.87 -16.76
CA GLN A 806 29.69 -18.51 -16.01
C GLN A 806 29.59 -17.13 -15.33
N PHE A 807 28.74 -16.22 -15.83
CA PHE A 807 28.49 -14.92 -15.21
C PHE A 807 27.60 -14.99 -13.96
N ILE A 808 26.96 -16.14 -13.71
CA ILE A 808 26.25 -16.39 -12.45
C ILE A 808 27.16 -17.17 -11.51
N LEU A 809 27.65 -18.31 -11.97
CA LEU A 809 28.53 -19.20 -11.22
C LEU A 809 29.81 -19.47 -12.02
N PRO A 810 30.92 -18.77 -11.72
CA PRO A 810 32.20 -18.99 -12.38
C PRO A 810 32.69 -20.42 -12.17
N ASN A 811 33.37 -20.98 -13.18
CA ASN A 811 33.94 -22.32 -13.10
C ASN A 811 32.93 -23.41 -12.71
N ILE A 812 31.68 -23.30 -13.17
CA ILE A 812 30.61 -24.28 -12.95
C ILE A 812 31.04 -25.73 -13.24
N ASP A 813 31.94 -25.91 -14.22
CA ASP A 813 32.50 -27.21 -14.59
C ASP A 813 33.38 -27.84 -13.50
N LYS A 814 33.95 -27.03 -12.60
CA LYS A 814 34.76 -27.50 -11.46
C LYS A 814 33.92 -27.99 -10.29
N LEU A 815 32.63 -27.66 -10.25
CA LEU A 815 31.74 -28.10 -9.17
C LEU A 815 31.40 -29.59 -9.38
N PRO A 816 31.85 -30.53 -8.53
CA PRO A 816 31.57 -31.95 -8.70
C PRO A 816 30.07 -32.26 -8.70
N GLU A 817 29.67 -33.36 -9.35
CA GLU A 817 28.32 -33.90 -9.23
C GLU A 817 28.02 -34.30 -7.77
N ASN A 818 26.77 -34.14 -7.35
CA ASN A 818 26.29 -34.38 -5.99
C ASN A 818 27.07 -33.56 -4.94
N SER A 819 27.11 -32.25 -5.13
CA SER A 819 27.77 -31.32 -4.23
C SER A 819 26.81 -30.27 -3.67
N ILE A 820 27.11 -29.83 -2.44
CA ILE A 820 26.38 -28.77 -1.74
C ILE A 820 27.39 -27.77 -1.19
N THR A 821 27.18 -26.48 -1.43
CA THR A 821 28.11 -25.42 -1.02
C THR A 821 27.41 -24.11 -0.73
N LEU A 822 28.07 -23.22 0.02
CA LEU A 822 27.58 -21.91 0.37
C LEU A 822 28.43 -20.83 -0.31
N MET A 823 27.77 -19.94 -1.02
CA MET A 823 28.39 -18.79 -1.69
C MET A 823 27.77 -17.50 -1.18
N ALA A 824 28.40 -16.37 -1.43
CA ALA A 824 27.87 -15.06 -1.12
C ALA A 824 27.32 -14.39 -2.39
N ASN A 825 26.21 -13.67 -2.22
CA ASN A 825 25.66 -12.82 -3.26
C ASN A 825 26.62 -11.64 -3.55
N ASN A 826 27.01 -11.44 -4.79
CA ASN A 826 27.83 -10.29 -5.19
C ASN A 826 26.94 -9.12 -5.62
N GLN A 827 26.50 -8.34 -4.63
CA GLN A 827 25.63 -7.19 -4.87
C GLN A 827 26.26 -6.15 -5.82
N SER A 828 27.59 -5.98 -5.80
CA SER A 828 28.26 -4.99 -6.64
C SER A 828 28.18 -5.34 -8.14
N PHE A 829 28.36 -6.62 -8.48
CA PHE A 829 28.15 -7.11 -9.85
C PHE A 829 26.69 -6.96 -10.30
N ILE A 830 25.73 -7.33 -9.44
CA ILE A 830 24.30 -7.22 -9.75
C ILE A 830 23.91 -5.75 -10.00
N GLU A 831 24.36 -4.83 -9.15
CA GLU A 831 24.11 -3.40 -9.32
C GLU A 831 24.74 -2.86 -10.61
N ALA A 832 25.95 -3.28 -10.97
CA ALA A 832 26.59 -2.90 -12.23
C ALA A 832 25.85 -3.42 -13.47
N PHE A 833 25.48 -4.71 -13.46
CA PHE A 833 24.69 -5.32 -14.53
C PHE A 833 23.35 -4.61 -14.72
N MET A 834 22.64 -4.36 -13.61
CA MET A 834 21.38 -3.64 -13.62
C MET A 834 21.52 -2.19 -14.07
N ALA A 835 22.62 -1.51 -13.71
CA ALA A 835 22.86 -0.14 -14.14
C ALA A 835 23.04 -0.04 -15.66
N GLY A 836 23.76 -0.99 -16.26
CA GLY A 836 23.89 -1.07 -17.72
C GLY A 836 22.58 -1.39 -18.42
N LEU A 837 21.83 -2.36 -17.89
CA LEU A 837 20.53 -2.78 -18.41
C LEU A 837 19.51 -1.62 -18.39
N ASN A 838 19.41 -0.88 -17.28
CA ASN A 838 18.54 0.30 -17.18
C ASN A 838 19.03 1.48 -18.03
N HIS A 839 20.34 1.65 -18.20
CA HIS A 839 20.91 2.69 -19.06
C HIS A 839 20.57 2.45 -20.54
N GLU A 840 20.72 1.23 -21.03
CA GLU A 840 20.37 0.91 -22.42
C GLU A 840 18.86 0.99 -22.65
N MET A 841 18.04 0.54 -21.69
CA MET A 841 16.59 0.71 -21.80
C MET A 841 16.20 2.20 -21.85
N SER A 842 16.87 3.07 -21.10
CA SER A 842 16.68 4.53 -21.18
C SER A 842 17.04 5.09 -22.56
N ARG A 843 18.07 4.54 -23.22
CA ARG A 843 18.49 4.91 -24.59
C ARG A 843 17.44 4.50 -25.60
N GLU A 844 16.99 3.25 -25.55
CA GLU A 844 15.99 2.71 -26.47
C GLU A 844 14.65 3.43 -26.33
N LEU A 845 14.20 3.69 -25.10
CA LEU A 845 12.97 4.44 -24.86
C LEU A 845 13.05 5.85 -25.45
N LEU A 846 14.18 6.56 -25.27
CA LEU A 846 14.38 7.87 -25.89
C LEU A 846 14.39 7.77 -27.41
N TRP A 847 15.12 6.81 -27.97
CA TRP A 847 15.22 6.59 -29.41
C TRP A 847 13.85 6.30 -30.06
N ARG A 848 12.98 5.59 -29.34
CA ARG A 848 11.61 5.25 -29.77
C ARG A 848 10.58 6.33 -29.40
N GLU A 849 11.02 7.53 -29.00
CA GLU A 849 10.18 8.67 -28.60
C GLU A 849 9.19 8.35 -27.47
N TYR A 850 9.53 7.40 -26.59
CA TYR A 850 8.75 7.09 -25.42
C TYR A 850 8.80 8.25 -24.40
N PRO A 851 7.68 8.59 -23.72
CA PRO A 851 7.64 9.71 -22.78
C PRO A 851 8.37 9.37 -21.46
N THR A 852 9.70 9.43 -21.45
CA THR A 852 10.56 9.18 -20.28
C THR A 852 11.52 10.33 -20.02
N ASP A 853 11.92 10.53 -18.75
CA ASP A 853 12.97 11.46 -18.35
C ASP A 853 14.35 10.78 -18.28
N GLN A 854 14.42 9.50 -18.66
CA GLN A 854 15.62 8.64 -18.64
C GLN A 854 16.19 8.37 -17.23
N ARG A 855 15.42 8.68 -16.17
CA ARG A 855 15.83 8.47 -14.76
C ARG A 855 15.12 7.30 -14.10
N GLY A 856 14.22 6.65 -14.83
CA GLY A 856 13.44 5.51 -14.36
C GLY A 856 14.33 4.30 -14.06
N SER A 857 13.90 3.47 -13.12
CA SER A 857 14.54 2.17 -12.86
C SER A 857 13.57 1.10 -13.34
N TYR A 858 13.68 0.76 -14.63
CA TYR A 858 12.78 -0.12 -15.35
C TYR A 858 12.88 -1.57 -14.86
N PHE A 859 14.10 -2.03 -14.56
CA PHE A 859 14.40 -3.37 -14.07
C PHE A 859 15.05 -3.26 -12.70
N ARG A 860 14.42 -3.90 -11.71
CA ARG A 860 14.85 -3.84 -10.30
C ARG A 860 14.97 -5.20 -9.63
N GLN A 861 14.58 -6.26 -10.34
CA GLN A 861 14.54 -7.64 -9.85
C GLN A 861 15.58 -8.48 -10.59
N PHE A 862 16.60 -8.95 -9.89
CA PHE A 862 17.64 -9.81 -10.47
C PHE A 862 17.27 -11.28 -10.31
N TRP A 863 16.99 -11.71 -9.08
CA TRP A 863 16.67 -13.10 -8.71
C TRP A 863 15.17 -13.41 -8.78
N ASN A 864 14.76 -14.68 -8.86
CA ASN A 864 13.33 -15.01 -8.79
C ASN A 864 12.81 -14.97 -7.35
N ILE A 865 11.68 -14.32 -7.12
CA ILE A 865 11.03 -14.18 -5.80
C ILE A 865 9.60 -14.74 -5.77
N ASP A 866 9.18 -15.46 -6.82
CA ASP A 866 7.81 -16.01 -6.92
C ASP A 866 7.41 -16.86 -5.71
N ASP A 867 8.37 -17.57 -5.10
CA ASP A 867 8.17 -18.45 -3.95
C ASP A 867 8.28 -17.72 -2.58
N ASP A 868 8.59 -16.41 -2.54
CA ASP A 868 8.63 -15.62 -1.30
C ASP A 868 7.22 -15.15 -0.87
N ILE A 869 6.51 -16.08 -0.21
CA ILE A 869 5.15 -15.88 0.30
C ILE A 869 5.09 -15.11 1.63
N PHE A 870 6.22 -14.78 2.26
CA PHE A 870 6.22 -14.13 3.57
C PHE A 870 6.27 -12.60 3.42
N PRO A 871 5.34 -11.85 4.04
CA PRO A 871 5.41 -10.40 4.02
C PRO A 871 6.51 -9.91 4.97
N ALA A 872 7.44 -9.12 4.45
CA ALA A 872 8.49 -8.43 5.20
C ALA A 872 7.96 -7.18 5.92
N ASP A 873 6.89 -6.54 5.41
CA ASP A 873 6.20 -5.41 6.04
C ASP A 873 4.68 -5.59 5.95
N ALA A 874 3.94 -5.00 6.89
CA ALA A 874 2.48 -4.99 6.87
C ALA A 874 1.91 -4.06 5.77
N ASP A 875 2.71 -3.12 5.28
CA ASP A 875 2.39 -2.22 4.18
C ASP A 875 2.81 -2.82 2.84
N GLU A 876 1.84 -3.15 1.99
CA GLU A 876 2.00 -3.88 0.72
C GLU A 876 2.97 -3.18 -0.25
N GLU A 877 2.97 -1.83 -0.29
CA GLU A 877 3.91 -1.07 -1.13
C GLU A 877 5.35 -1.16 -0.62
N LYS A 878 5.54 -1.18 0.70
CA LYS A 878 6.88 -1.32 1.29
C LYS A 878 7.37 -2.75 1.20
N ASP A 879 6.48 -3.72 1.36
CA ASP A 879 6.80 -5.13 1.15
C ASP A 879 7.34 -5.36 -0.27
N LYS A 880 6.62 -4.85 -1.29
CA LYS A 880 7.10 -4.91 -2.68
C LYS A 880 8.48 -4.27 -2.84
N GLU A 881 8.72 -3.11 -2.24
CA GLU A 881 10.00 -2.40 -2.35
C GLU A 881 11.15 -3.14 -1.63
N LEU A 882 10.87 -3.82 -0.50
CA LEU A 882 11.86 -4.61 0.25
C LEU A 882 12.24 -5.91 -0.46
N LYS A 883 11.33 -6.48 -1.26
CA LYS A 883 11.58 -7.72 -2.01
C LYS A 883 12.47 -7.53 -3.24
N LEU A 884 12.60 -6.31 -3.75
CA LEU A 884 13.46 -6.00 -4.90
C LEU A 884 14.95 -6.15 -4.58
N ASP A 885 15.80 -6.39 -5.59
CA ASP A 885 17.25 -6.53 -5.38
C ASP A 885 17.98 -5.18 -5.38
N ILE A 886 17.40 -4.14 -6.00
CA ILE A 886 17.96 -2.79 -6.03
C ILE A 886 16.97 -1.66 -5.67
N LYS A 887 17.47 -0.64 -4.97
CA LYS A 887 16.79 0.65 -4.80
C LYS A 887 16.66 1.37 -6.15
N LYS A 888 15.74 2.33 -6.24
CA LYS A 888 15.62 3.20 -7.43
C LYS A 888 16.94 3.93 -7.70
N MET A 889 17.51 3.77 -8.88
CA MET A 889 18.86 4.25 -9.23
C MET A 889 19.03 5.75 -9.06
N HIS A 890 17.98 6.56 -9.27
CA HIS A 890 18.04 8.01 -9.04
C HIS A 890 18.23 8.42 -7.57
N THR A 891 18.13 7.47 -6.63
CA THR A 891 18.37 7.67 -5.19
C THR A 891 19.74 7.19 -4.73
N TRP A 892 20.51 6.54 -5.61
CA TRP A 892 21.82 5.97 -5.28
C TRP A 892 22.83 7.06 -4.99
N LYS A 893 23.53 6.94 -3.87
CA LYS A 893 24.54 7.91 -3.39
C LYS A 893 25.78 7.24 -2.80
N LYS A 894 25.74 5.95 -2.54
CA LYS A 894 26.78 5.21 -1.83
C LYS A 894 27.69 4.49 -2.83
N HIS A 895 28.58 3.65 -2.33
CA HIS A 895 29.40 2.74 -3.12
C HIS A 895 28.57 1.62 -3.74
N LEU A 896 29.08 1.04 -4.83
CA LEU A 896 28.46 -0.07 -5.51
C LEU A 896 28.42 -1.31 -4.60
N GLY A 897 27.25 -1.92 -4.44
CA GLY A 897 26.99 -3.02 -3.51
C GLY A 897 26.20 -2.63 -2.25
N GLU A 898 25.96 -1.33 -2.01
CA GLU A 898 25.25 -0.84 -0.83
C GLU A 898 23.80 -0.38 -1.10
N HIS A 899 23.28 -0.63 -2.31
CA HIS A 899 21.97 -0.15 -2.74
C HIS A 899 20.87 -1.23 -2.70
N ASN A 900 21.09 -2.32 -1.97
CA ASN A 900 20.06 -3.31 -1.67
C ASN A 900 18.98 -2.70 -0.73
N PRO A 901 17.68 -2.83 -1.04
CA PRO A 901 16.59 -2.40 -0.15
C PRO A 901 16.39 -3.31 1.06
N ARG A 902 16.86 -4.56 1.01
CA ARG A 902 16.80 -5.52 2.12
C ARG A 902 17.69 -5.08 3.29
N LEU A 903 17.32 -5.52 4.51
CA LEU A 903 17.96 -5.10 5.76
C LEU A 903 19.43 -5.53 5.89
N LYS A 904 19.81 -6.65 5.26
CA LYS A 904 21.19 -7.15 5.20
C LYS A 904 21.69 -7.14 3.76
N SER A 905 22.93 -6.68 3.58
CA SER A 905 23.55 -6.54 2.26
C SER A 905 24.17 -7.83 1.73
N ALA A 906 24.54 -8.76 2.61
CA ALA A 906 25.18 -10.02 2.27
C ALA A 906 24.20 -11.20 2.46
N ASN A 907 23.55 -11.60 1.37
CA ASN A 907 22.77 -12.83 1.33
C ASN A 907 23.69 -14.01 1.02
N LEU A 908 23.51 -15.09 1.78
CA LEU A 908 24.23 -16.34 1.60
C LEU A 908 23.38 -17.28 0.73
N VAL A 909 23.98 -17.80 -0.32
CA VAL A 909 23.34 -18.57 -1.39
C VAL A 909 23.78 -20.02 -1.28
N LEU A 910 22.83 -20.90 -1.05
CA LEU A 910 23.01 -22.35 -1.06
C LEU A 910 22.99 -22.84 -2.51
N VAL A 911 24.11 -23.38 -2.96
CA VAL A 911 24.28 -23.96 -4.29
C VAL A 911 24.26 -25.47 -4.16
N ILE A 912 23.31 -26.12 -4.85
CA ILE A 912 23.17 -27.57 -4.88
C ILE A 912 23.27 -28.05 -6.31
N ARG A 913 24.23 -28.92 -6.58
CA ARG A 913 24.37 -29.64 -7.86
C ARG A 913 24.12 -31.12 -7.61
N GLY A 914 23.04 -31.68 -8.15
CA GLY A 914 22.77 -33.11 -8.04
C GLY A 914 21.39 -33.53 -8.52
N GLU A 915 21.19 -34.84 -8.63
CA GLU A 915 19.94 -35.41 -9.15
C GLU A 915 18.74 -35.28 -8.21
N LEU A 916 18.96 -34.89 -6.95
CA LEU A 916 17.93 -34.75 -5.93
C LEU A 916 16.75 -33.90 -6.42
N PHE A 917 17.00 -32.68 -6.91
CA PHE A 917 15.94 -31.78 -7.38
C PHE A 917 15.38 -32.18 -8.76
N LYS A 918 16.09 -33.02 -9.53
CA LYS A 918 15.58 -33.57 -10.78
C LYS A 918 14.51 -34.63 -10.51
N LYS A 919 14.69 -35.45 -9.47
CA LYS A 919 13.72 -36.47 -9.06
C LYS A 919 12.64 -35.91 -8.11
N TYR A 920 13.03 -35.00 -7.23
CA TYR A 920 12.18 -34.35 -6.23
C TYR A 920 12.20 -32.82 -6.40
N PRO A 921 11.59 -32.29 -7.48
CA PRO A 921 11.59 -30.85 -7.74
C PRO A 921 10.88 -30.05 -6.64
N ASN A 922 9.95 -30.69 -5.91
CA ASN A 922 9.19 -30.04 -4.85
C ASN A 922 9.87 -30.08 -3.48
N THR A 923 11.16 -30.43 -3.39
CA THR A 923 11.90 -30.49 -2.12
C THR A 923 11.83 -29.14 -1.40
N MET A 924 11.46 -29.14 -0.12
CA MET A 924 11.46 -27.92 0.69
C MET A 924 12.89 -27.64 1.14
N VAL A 925 13.34 -26.41 0.91
CA VAL A 925 14.66 -25.93 1.34
C VAL A 925 14.45 -24.79 2.33
N TYR A 926 15.04 -24.89 3.51
CA TYR A 926 14.99 -23.82 4.51
C TYR A 926 16.19 -23.88 5.45
N ALA A 927 16.50 -22.78 6.13
CA ALA A 927 17.51 -22.73 7.17
C ALA A 927 16.86 -22.83 8.56
N GLN A 928 17.41 -23.64 9.45
CA GLN A 928 16.93 -23.81 10.83
C GLN A 928 18.05 -23.56 11.84
N LYS A 929 17.74 -22.88 12.95
CA LYS A 929 18.72 -22.56 13.97
C LYS A 929 19.25 -23.83 14.66
N ALA A 930 20.57 -23.89 14.83
CA ALA A 930 21.23 -24.96 15.57
C ALA A 930 21.04 -24.79 17.09
N GLU A 931 21.28 -25.86 17.84
CA GLU A 931 21.34 -25.89 19.29
C GLU A 931 22.58 -26.66 19.75
N TYR A 932 23.22 -26.18 20.82
CA TYR A 932 24.30 -26.94 21.45
C TYR A 932 23.72 -28.14 22.21
N ASN A 933 24.46 -29.25 22.23
CA ASN A 933 24.08 -30.36 23.10
C ASN A 933 24.19 -29.93 24.57
N ALA A 934 23.07 -29.93 25.30
CA ALA A 934 22.98 -29.43 26.67
C ALA A 934 23.95 -30.12 27.65
N ALA A 935 24.23 -31.41 27.46
CA ALA A 935 25.14 -32.17 28.31
C ALA A 935 26.62 -32.02 27.91
N GLU A 936 26.88 -31.87 26.61
CA GLU A 936 28.24 -31.90 26.04
C GLU A 936 28.35 -30.90 24.86
N PRO A 937 28.53 -29.59 25.14
CA PRO A 937 28.52 -28.55 24.11
C PRO A 937 29.60 -28.67 23.01
N TRP A 938 30.68 -29.42 23.28
CA TRP A 938 31.77 -29.70 22.34
C TRP A 938 31.47 -30.80 21.31
N LYS A 939 30.33 -31.50 21.44
CA LYS A 939 29.85 -32.48 20.45
C LYS A 939 29.17 -31.80 19.25
N PRO A 940 28.94 -32.52 18.13
CA PRO A 940 28.20 -31.98 16.99
C PRO A 940 26.88 -31.32 17.41
N ARG A 941 26.61 -30.15 16.82
CA ARG A 941 25.41 -29.36 17.06
C ARG A 941 24.16 -30.13 16.61
N LYS A 942 23.02 -29.89 17.26
CA LYS A 942 21.74 -30.52 16.93
C LYS A 942 20.79 -29.49 16.33
N LEU A 943 19.79 -29.97 15.59
CA LEU A 943 18.65 -29.14 15.21
C LEU A 943 17.84 -28.80 16.46
N LYS A 944 17.42 -27.54 16.59
CA LYS A 944 16.52 -27.11 17.66
C LYS A 944 15.15 -27.79 17.51
N GLY A 945 14.66 -28.45 18.55
CA GLY A 945 13.47 -29.31 18.47
C GLY A 945 12.13 -28.57 18.26
N GLU A 946 11.95 -27.41 18.90
CA GLU A 946 10.75 -26.58 18.70
C GLU A 946 10.96 -25.62 17.52
N ILE A 947 10.14 -25.77 16.49
CA ILE A 947 10.14 -24.93 15.29
C ILE A 947 9.28 -23.70 15.60
N SER A 948 9.91 -22.54 15.78
CA SER A 948 9.21 -21.24 15.77
C SER A 948 9.46 -20.50 14.46
N GLU A 949 8.56 -19.56 14.11
CA GLU A 949 8.74 -18.65 12.96
C GLU A 949 10.05 -17.85 13.04
N THR A 950 10.64 -17.68 14.23
CA THR A 950 11.93 -16.98 14.40
C THR A 950 13.15 -17.88 14.30
N ASP A 951 12.97 -19.20 14.42
CA ASP A 951 14.06 -20.20 14.38
C ASP A 951 14.21 -20.86 12.99
N THR A 952 13.35 -20.47 12.03
CA THR A 952 13.32 -20.99 10.66
C THR A 952 13.33 -19.83 9.67
N LYS A 953 14.18 -19.91 8.64
CA LYS A 953 14.24 -18.93 7.55
C LYS A 953 14.07 -19.64 6.21
N PHE A 954 13.12 -19.16 5.42
CA PHE A 954 12.91 -19.63 4.04
C PHE A 954 13.81 -18.86 3.07
N PRO A 955 14.08 -19.41 1.88
CA PRO A 955 14.82 -18.69 0.84
C PRO A 955 14.05 -17.44 0.43
N VAL A 956 14.77 -16.31 0.37
CA VAL A 956 14.26 -15.02 -0.12
C VAL A 956 14.16 -15.01 -1.63
N PHE A 957 15.00 -15.80 -2.30
CA PHE A 957 14.97 -15.97 -3.74
C PHE A 957 15.46 -17.35 -4.15
N GLU A 958 15.07 -17.75 -5.35
CA GLU A 958 15.53 -18.99 -5.99
C GLU A 958 16.04 -18.73 -7.41
N ALA A 959 16.94 -19.59 -7.88
CA ALA A 959 17.37 -19.62 -9.26
C ALA A 959 17.76 -21.02 -9.70
N PHE A 960 17.44 -21.35 -10.95
CA PHE A 960 17.75 -22.64 -11.55
C PHE A 960 18.70 -22.48 -12.73
N ILE A 961 19.78 -23.28 -12.76
CA ILE A 961 20.73 -23.35 -13.85
C ILE A 961 20.71 -24.78 -14.41
N ALA A 962 20.23 -24.93 -15.64
CA ALA A 962 20.19 -26.24 -16.30
C ALA A 962 21.61 -26.84 -16.45
N PRO A 963 21.79 -28.17 -16.26
CA PRO A 963 20.72 -29.17 -16.12
C PRO A 963 20.28 -29.48 -14.68
N ASP A 964 21.10 -29.23 -13.65
CA ASP A 964 20.92 -29.81 -12.31
C ASP A 964 21.39 -28.92 -11.14
N ILE A 965 21.56 -27.61 -11.36
CA ILE A 965 22.03 -26.69 -10.32
C ILE A 965 20.88 -25.80 -9.83
N ASN A 966 20.64 -25.85 -8.53
CA ASN A 966 19.64 -25.03 -7.84
C ASN A 966 20.35 -24.08 -6.86
N LEU A 967 19.88 -22.84 -6.83
CA LEU A 967 20.41 -21.76 -6.00
C LEU A 967 19.29 -21.26 -5.09
N PHE A 968 19.55 -21.22 -3.79
CA PHE A 968 18.60 -20.72 -2.78
C PHE A 968 19.25 -19.63 -1.93
N GLY A 969 18.75 -18.40 -2.01
CA GLY A 969 19.30 -17.25 -1.29
C GLY A 969 18.64 -17.05 0.08
N PHE A 970 19.42 -16.92 1.14
CA PHE A 970 18.95 -16.70 2.51
C PHE A 970 19.37 -15.34 3.05
N ASP A 971 18.51 -14.72 3.88
CA ASP A 971 18.81 -13.51 4.67
C ASP A 971 19.67 -13.86 5.91
N LEU A 972 20.87 -14.38 5.64
CA LEU A 972 21.87 -14.81 6.61
C LEU A 972 23.25 -14.31 6.19
N GLU A 973 23.96 -13.71 7.15
CA GLU A 973 25.38 -13.40 6.98
C GLU A 973 26.23 -14.63 7.30
N GLU A 974 27.46 -14.67 6.77
CA GLU A 974 28.40 -15.78 6.94
C GLU A 974 28.66 -16.10 8.42
N GLU A 975 28.84 -15.08 9.26
CA GLU A 975 29.15 -15.23 10.68
C GLU A 975 27.96 -15.77 11.47
N GLU A 976 26.76 -15.30 11.13
CA GLU A 976 25.50 -15.78 11.71
C GLU A 976 25.25 -17.25 11.34
N ALA A 977 25.41 -17.60 10.05
CA ALA A 977 25.21 -18.95 9.54
C ALA A 977 26.20 -19.96 10.12
N ARG A 978 27.49 -19.60 10.20
CA ARG A 978 28.55 -20.47 10.73
C ARG A 978 28.43 -20.70 12.24
N GLY A 979 28.06 -19.68 12.99
CA GLY A 979 28.05 -19.70 14.45
C GLY A 979 29.43 -19.94 15.07
N VAL A 980 29.47 -20.10 16.38
CA VAL A 980 30.69 -20.33 17.16
C VAL A 980 30.77 -21.81 17.55
N ARG A 981 31.86 -22.49 17.17
CA ARG A 981 32.14 -23.86 17.62
C ARG A 981 32.74 -23.82 19.03
N ILE A 982 32.30 -24.73 19.90
CA ILE A 982 32.92 -24.97 21.21
C ILE A 982 33.92 -26.10 21.02
N GLU A 983 35.21 -25.81 21.19
CA GLU A 983 36.27 -26.80 20.98
C GLU A 983 36.67 -27.51 22.27
N ASN A 984 36.57 -26.82 23.41
CA ASN A 984 37.09 -27.31 24.69
C ASN A 984 35.96 -27.69 25.66
N PRO A 985 36.09 -28.82 26.39
CA PRO A 985 35.19 -29.16 27.48
C PRO A 985 35.19 -28.08 28.57
N GLY A 986 33.99 -27.59 28.95
CA GLY A 986 33.81 -26.60 30.02
C GLY A 986 33.73 -25.13 29.58
N GLU A 987 33.85 -24.85 28.28
CA GLU A 987 33.66 -23.50 27.75
C GLU A 987 32.17 -23.09 27.74
N SER A 988 31.86 -21.87 28.17
CA SER A 988 30.48 -21.38 28.26
C SER A 988 29.86 -21.17 26.88
N THR A 989 28.60 -21.58 26.73
CA THR A 989 27.74 -21.31 25.56
C THR A 989 27.00 -19.98 25.66
N ALA A 990 27.07 -19.28 26.79
CA ALA A 990 26.35 -18.03 27.02
C ALA A 990 26.83 -16.92 26.07
N GLY A 991 25.91 -16.35 25.29
CA GLY A 991 26.20 -15.29 24.31
C GLY A 991 26.82 -15.78 23.00
N LYS A 992 27.01 -17.10 22.83
CA LYS A 992 27.53 -17.69 21.59
C LYS A 992 26.40 -18.24 20.73
N ASN A 993 26.38 -17.85 19.46
CA ASN A 993 25.39 -18.33 18.52
C ASN A 993 25.80 -19.71 17.98
N PRO A 994 24.95 -20.74 18.05
CA PRO A 994 25.28 -22.09 17.59
C PRO A 994 25.37 -22.20 16.06
N GLY A 995 24.83 -21.24 15.29
CA GLY A 995 24.82 -21.25 13.83
C GLY A 995 23.49 -21.77 13.26
N TRP A 996 23.47 -22.03 11.96
CA TRP A 996 22.29 -22.48 11.21
C TRP A 996 22.58 -23.74 10.40
N PHE A 997 21.59 -24.62 10.34
CA PHE A 997 21.54 -25.77 9.44
C PHE A 997 20.79 -25.42 8.17
N MET A 998 21.30 -25.85 7.03
CA MET A 998 20.55 -25.89 5.78
C MET A 998 19.82 -27.22 5.70
N VAL A 999 18.50 -27.15 5.59
CA VAL A 999 17.60 -28.30 5.66
C VAL A 999 16.95 -28.54 4.30
N LEU A 1000 17.08 -29.76 3.80
CA LEU A 1000 16.38 -30.30 2.65
C LEU A 1000 15.34 -31.29 3.17
N LYS A 1001 14.07 -31.00 2.93
CA LYS A 1001 12.96 -31.80 3.45
C LYS A 1001 12.05 -32.24 2.31
N GLU A 1002 11.70 -33.51 2.30
CA GLU A 1002 10.67 -34.02 1.39
C GLU A 1002 9.30 -33.42 1.75
N ARG A 1003 8.51 -33.01 0.75
CA ARG A 1003 7.20 -32.39 1.02
C ARG A 1003 6.24 -33.39 1.71
N PRO A 1004 5.62 -33.02 2.84
CA PRO A 1004 4.78 -33.90 3.65
C PRO A 1004 3.37 -34.18 3.04
N GLY A 1005 3.26 -34.42 1.73
CA GLY A 1005 1.99 -34.72 1.06
C GLY A 1005 2.08 -35.88 0.05
N GLN A 1006 3.27 -36.39 -0.24
CA GLN A 1006 3.46 -37.57 -1.08
C GLN A 1006 3.70 -38.78 -0.20
N ILE A 1007 2.61 -39.33 0.35
CA ILE A 1007 2.67 -40.51 1.21
C ILE A 1007 3.27 -41.69 0.46
N ARG A 1008 4.21 -42.37 1.11
CA ARG A 1008 4.84 -43.59 0.63
C ARG A 1008 4.71 -44.69 1.66
N PHE A 1009 4.69 -45.91 1.16
CA PHE A 1009 4.74 -47.10 1.98
C PHE A 1009 5.97 -47.89 1.59
N GLY A 1010 6.72 -48.36 2.56
CA GLY A 1010 8.02 -48.99 2.32
C GLY A 1010 8.73 -49.24 3.63
N LEU A 1011 9.91 -49.82 3.51
CA LEU A 1011 10.89 -49.94 4.58
C LEU A 1011 12.23 -49.61 3.97
N ASP A 1012 13.15 -49.03 4.72
CA ASP A 1012 14.45 -48.66 4.16
C ASP A 1012 15.37 -49.87 4.02
N ASP A 1013 16.40 -49.75 3.19
CA ASP A 1013 17.48 -50.74 3.16
C ASP A 1013 18.41 -50.45 4.36
N PHE A 1014 18.83 -51.47 5.10
CA PHE A 1014 19.67 -51.27 6.29
C PHE A 1014 21.06 -50.74 5.91
N THR A 1015 21.46 -49.68 6.60
CA THR A 1015 22.80 -49.07 6.50
C THR A 1015 23.38 -48.83 7.88
N THR A 1016 24.67 -49.12 8.08
CA THR A 1016 25.36 -48.74 9.32
C THR A 1016 25.55 -47.22 9.40
N PRO A 1017 25.80 -46.65 10.60
CA PRO A 1017 26.13 -45.22 10.73
C PRO A 1017 27.33 -44.77 9.89
N GLU A 1018 28.24 -45.69 9.56
CA GLU A 1018 29.39 -45.47 8.67
C GLU A 1018 29.05 -45.65 7.17
N GLY A 1019 27.80 -45.96 6.83
CA GLY A 1019 27.32 -46.13 5.46
C GLY A 1019 27.58 -47.51 4.84
N ASP A 1020 27.90 -48.52 5.65
CA ASP A 1020 28.07 -49.88 5.15
C ASP A 1020 26.71 -50.55 4.95
N THR A 1021 26.46 -50.98 3.70
CA THR A 1021 25.22 -51.65 3.27
C THR A 1021 25.34 -53.18 3.29
N THR A 1022 26.52 -53.72 3.61
CA THR A 1022 26.79 -55.17 3.55
C THR A 1022 26.46 -55.91 4.85
N VAL A 1023 26.25 -55.17 5.94
CA VAL A 1023 26.02 -55.70 7.29
C VAL A 1023 24.52 -55.94 7.51
N MET A 1024 24.16 -57.04 8.18
CA MET A 1024 22.79 -57.31 8.64
C MET A 1024 22.56 -56.70 10.03
N PRO A 1025 21.35 -56.20 10.34
CA PRO A 1025 21.02 -55.68 11.67
C PRO A 1025 21.10 -56.78 12.73
N ALA A 1026 21.83 -56.54 13.83
CA ALA A 1026 21.98 -57.49 14.93
C ALA A 1026 20.90 -57.33 16.02
N ASP A 1027 20.37 -56.12 16.19
CA ASP A 1027 19.45 -55.76 17.27
C ASP A 1027 18.03 -55.49 16.76
N LYS A 1028 17.08 -55.42 17.69
CA LYS A 1028 15.73 -54.92 17.42
C LYS A 1028 15.78 -53.41 17.14
N PRO A 1029 14.95 -52.90 16.22
CA PRO A 1029 14.87 -51.47 15.93
C PRO A 1029 14.43 -50.66 17.17
N ASP A 1030 14.94 -49.45 17.31
CA ASP A 1030 14.62 -48.56 18.44
C ASP A 1030 13.19 -48.00 18.29
N THR A 1031 12.88 -47.50 17.09
CA THR A 1031 11.58 -46.98 16.66
C THR A 1031 11.05 -47.73 15.42
N TRP A 1032 9.81 -47.46 15.00
CA TRP A 1032 9.29 -48.06 13.75
C TRP A 1032 9.95 -47.49 12.50
N ASP A 1033 10.43 -46.24 12.54
CA ASP A 1033 11.18 -45.63 11.43
C ASP A 1033 12.55 -46.32 11.22
N ASP A 1034 13.12 -46.96 12.24
CA ASP A 1034 14.37 -47.74 12.13
C ASP A 1034 14.17 -49.15 11.54
N LEU A 1035 12.93 -49.52 11.18
CA LEU A 1035 12.63 -50.84 10.62
C LEU A 1035 13.05 -50.93 9.16
N ALA A 1036 14.22 -51.52 8.90
CA ALA A 1036 14.67 -51.87 7.55
C ALA A 1036 14.19 -53.25 7.05
N TRP A 1037 14.20 -53.46 5.73
CA TRP A 1037 13.86 -54.74 5.08
C TRP A 1037 14.66 -55.94 5.62
N GLU A 1038 15.94 -55.74 5.92
CA GLU A 1038 16.86 -56.75 6.43
C GLU A 1038 16.45 -57.31 7.80
N HIS A 1039 15.64 -56.58 8.58
CA HIS A 1039 15.08 -57.11 9.84
C HIS A 1039 14.05 -58.22 9.61
N LEU A 1040 13.43 -58.28 8.43
CA LEU A 1040 12.36 -59.23 8.10
C LEU A 1040 12.87 -60.57 7.57
N VAL A 1041 14.11 -60.61 7.11
CA VAL A 1041 14.76 -61.80 6.55
C VAL A 1041 15.89 -62.31 7.44
N ALA A 1042 16.36 -63.53 7.19
CA ALA A 1042 17.54 -64.09 7.85
C ALA A 1042 18.83 -63.85 7.04
N ASP A 1043 18.70 -63.66 5.72
CA ASP A 1043 19.79 -63.47 4.77
C ASP A 1043 19.35 -62.46 3.70
N LYS A 1044 20.29 -61.69 3.17
CA LYS A 1044 20.02 -60.60 2.22
C LYS A 1044 19.54 -61.11 0.85
N ASP A 1045 20.01 -62.27 0.41
CA ASP A 1045 19.62 -62.86 -0.88
C ASP A 1045 18.13 -63.24 -0.90
N ALA A 1046 17.51 -63.43 0.27
CA ALA A 1046 16.08 -63.69 0.38
C ALA A 1046 15.22 -62.49 -0.04
N LEU A 1047 15.75 -61.26 -0.03
CA LEU A 1047 14.99 -60.03 -0.31
C LEU A 1047 14.49 -59.95 -1.76
N ASP A 1048 15.22 -60.49 -2.73
CA ASP A 1048 14.89 -60.36 -4.16
C ASP A 1048 13.55 -61.00 -4.57
N THR A 1049 13.06 -61.94 -3.76
CA THR A 1049 11.78 -62.63 -3.94
C THR A 1049 10.85 -62.45 -2.74
N TYR A 1050 11.24 -61.62 -1.78
CA TYR A 1050 10.54 -61.51 -0.51
C TYR A 1050 9.18 -60.82 -0.66
N HIS A 1051 8.20 -61.44 -0.02
CA HIS A 1051 6.90 -60.83 0.24
C HIS A 1051 6.75 -60.69 1.74
N LEU A 1052 6.30 -59.52 2.16
CA LEU A 1052 6.02 -59.23 3.56
C LEU A 1052 5.05 -60.28 4.10
N ASN A 1053 5.47 -60.96 5.17
CA ASN A 1053 4.69 -61.99 5.83
C ASN A 1053 4.79 -61.83 7.35
N PHE A 1054 3.85 -62.42 8.07
CA PHE A 1054 3.72 -62.24 9.51
C PHE A 1054 4.17 -63.48 10.30
N SER A 1055 5.03 -64.30 9.70
CA SER A 1055 5.58 -65.49 10.36
C SER A 1055 6.58 -65.15 11.47
N LYS A 1056 7.32 -64.04 11.32
CA LYS A 1056 8.22 -63.47 12.31
C LYS A 1056 7.54 -62.28 12.99
N ASN A 1057 7.45 -62.29 14.32
CA ASN A 1057 6.88 -61.17 15.06
C ASN A 1057 7.96 -60.15 15.44
N ILE A 1058 7.87 -58.92 14.94
CA ILE A 1058 8.84 -57.85 15.18
C ILE A 1058 8.37 -56.95 16.32
N THR A 1059 9.30 -56.56 17.19
CA THR A 1059 9.04 -55.65 18.32
C THR A 1059 10.13 -54.59 18.39
N ILE A 1060 9.74 -53.33 18.58
CA ILE A 1060 10.66 -52.21 18.87
C ILE A 1060 11.09 -52.20 20.34
N LYS A 1061 12.16 -51.47 20.69
CA LYS A 1061 12.64 -51.38 22.09
C LYS A 1061 11.66 -50.67 23.04
N GLN A 1062 10.89 -49.70 22.55
CA GLN A 1062 9.89 -48.96 23.34
C GLN A 1062 8.46 -49.07 22.75
N PRO A 1063 7.72 -50.15 23.03
CA PRO A 1063 6.44 -50.42 22.36
C PRO A 1063 5.21 -49.69 22.95
N ALA A 1064 5.34 -48.97 24.06
CA ALA A 1064 4.18 -48.36 24.73
C ALA A 1064 3.54 -47.27 23.85
N ASN A 1065 2.21 -47.33 23.67
CA ASN A 1065 1.41 -46.41 22.83
C ASN A 1065 1.81 -46.35 21.35
N GLN A 1066 2.52 -47.37 20.84
CA GLN A 1066 2.92 -47.47 19.43
C GLN A 1066 2.07 -48.52 18.67
N PRO A 1067 2.05 -48.48 17.33
CA PRO A 1067 1.47 -49.54 16.49
C PRO A 1067 2.08 -50.91 16.82
N VAL A 1068 1.30 -51.98 16.69
CA VAL A 1068 1.74 -53.36 16.98
C VAL A 1068 1.82 -54.15 15.67
N PHE A 1069 2.97 -54.76 15.41
CA PHE A 1069 3.16 -55.63 14.26
C PHE A 1069 2.23 -56.85 14.33
N ASN A 1070 1.69 -57.27 13.19
CA ASN A 1070 0.73 -58.37 13.07
C ASN A 1070 -0.54 -58.19 13.94
N SER A 1071 -1.07 -56.96 14.06
CA SER A 1071 -2.32 -56.66 14.78
C SER A 1071 -3.51 -56.57 13.82
N ASN A 1072 -3.63 -55.44 13.11
CA ASN A 1072 -4.63 -55.15 12.09
C ASN A 1072 -3.97 -54.36 10.92
N SER A 1073 -4.66 -54.19 9.80
CA SER A 1073 -4.08 -53.55 8.61
C SER A 1073 -3.79 -52.06 8.76
N ALA A 1074 -4.51 -51.34 9.63
CA ALA A 1074 -4.20 -49.93 9.92
C ALA A 1074 -2.87 -49.78 10.65
N GLU A 1075 -2.59 -50.64 11.61
CA GLU A 1075 -1.30 -50.62 12.32
C GLU A 1075 -0.15 -51.04 11.39
N ILE A 1076 -0.36 -51.99 10.49
CA ILE A 1076 0.62 -52.32 9.45
C ILE A 1076 0.84 -51.15 8.50
N ALA A 1077 -0.22 -50.45 8.07
CA ALA A 1077 -0.10 -49.25 7.25
C ALA A 1077 0.67 -48.15 7.98
N ALA A 1078 0.43 -47.95 9.28
CA ALA A 1078 1.17 -46.99 10.10
C ALA A 1078 2.65 -47.36 10.27
N ILE A 1079 3.00 -48.65 10.35
CA ILE A 1079 4.39 -49.13 10.42
C ILE A 1079 5.10 -48.97 9.07
N LEU A 1080 4.39 -49.25 7.96
CA LEU A 1080 4.95 -49.15 6.61
C LEU A 1080 4.97 -47.72 6.07
N TYR A 1081 4.29 -46.79 6.73
CA TYR A 1081 4.25 -45.39 6.32
C TYR A 1081 5.64 -44.78 6.47
N GLN A 1082 6.23 -44.34 5.36
CA GLN A 1082 7.52 -43.65 5.38
C GLN A 1082 7.30 -42.18 5.74
N SER A 1083 7.87 -41.78 6.88
CA SER A 1083 7.91 -40.39 7.30
C SER A 1083 8.74 -39.55 6.31
N PRO A 1084 8.34 -38.30 6.00
CA PRO A 1084 9.10 -37.43 5.10
C PRO A 1084 10.52 -37.22 5.60
N VAL A 1085 11.51 -37.53 4.76
CA VAL A 1085 12.92 -37.45 5.13
C VAL A 1085 13.34 -35.99 5.29
N LEU A 1086 14.09 -35.73 6.36
CA LEU A 1086 14.72 -34.45 6.64
C LEU A 1086 16.23 -34.64 6.64
N PHE A 1087 16.90 -34.03 5.67
CA PHE A 1087 18.35 -33.97 5.61
C PHE A 1087 18.82 -32.58 6.01
N ALA A 1088 19.70 -32.49 7.00
CA ALA A 1088 20.23 -31.22 7.47
C ALA A 1088 21.76 -31.23 7.51
N ARG A 1089 22.38 -30.17 6.99
CA ARG A 1089 23.82 -29.95 7.04
C ARG A 1089 24.14 -28.62 7.68
N HIS A 1090 25.13 -28.61 8.57
CA HIS A 1090 25.50 -27.39 9.27
C HIS A 1090 26.26 -26.44 8.33
N SER A 1091 25.93 -25.15 8.31
CA SER A 1091 26.54 -24.18 7.39
C SER A 1091 28.07 -24.11 7.49
N ALA A 1092 28.61 -24.28 8.70
CA ALA A 1092 30.06 -24.36 8.95
C ALA A 1092 30.80 -25.47 8.19
N GLU A 1093 30.14 -26.53 7.72
CA GLU A 1093 30.81 -27.57 6.88
C GLU A 1093 31.06 -27.10 5.44
N MET A 1094 30.38 -26.02 5.02
CA MET A 1094 30.40 -25.49 3.65
C MET A 1094 31.06 -24.11 3.58
N LEU A 1095 31.47 -23.55 4.73
CA LEU A 1095 32.11 -22.25 4.85
C LEU A 1095 33.58 -22.43 5.25
N PRO A 1096 34.48 -21.53 4.81
CA PRO A 1096 35.88 -21.56 5.21
C PRO A 1096 36.05 -21.36 6.73
N GLU A 1097 37.07 -22.00 7.32
CA GLU A 1097 37.48 -21.73 8.69
C GLU A 1097 38.10 -20.31 8.77
N LYS A 1098 37.74 -19.51 9.79
CA LYS A 1098 38.37 -18.21 10.06
C LYS A 1098 39.21 -18.31 11.32
#